data_AF-A0A336KZD7-F1
#
_entry.id   AF-A0A336KZD7-F1
#
_cell.length_a   1.000
_cell.length_b   1.000
_cell.length_c   1.000
_cell.angle_alpha   90.00
_cell.angle_beta   90.00
_cell.angle_gamma   90.00
#
_symmetry.space_group_name_H-M   'P 1'
#
loop_
_entity.id
_entity.type
_entity.pdbx_description
1 polymer ?
#
loop_
_entity_poly.entity_id
_entity_poly.type
_entity_poly.pdbx_seq_one_letter_code
_entity_poly.pdbx_strand_id
1 'polypeptide(L)'
;MGGDTFNLPVGPSDLCFDTSEFMKESFSADEFLHNYRNAASLEQMRDDLGMYLKVLRNSMIELINADYQDFVNLSAELVDLDKRIEDIRSPIVQLRSDILEVKSMLSGTMNEISECLEKKREIRMKQIASEEIRRLTEKIGKVKDQLSSANENQDSLLNLLERLSLDVVQLEFVVKLHEKHISESMKKDANEIKSLLLEKLKECFLHSIEHHDKKSIGRCLKIYLMLNEIRNAEVTYRQFVVIPKMSNIITESNLQNDPQGLVGIYAKIIEFLETKLSILLSITSSNPNFKDFDFLINSFWTEVEQRIELSMNSIFAPGNPDQFHKKFTSTLSFLDSIQKYAKDSSVIKDHAQYKSFMDKWNLSVYFLIRFQKIGALIETVCSKNLNELFISDQNNFKLEPFSCTINSITTSWSEDVYLPQLFNRFFKLTLQLISRLCTWIDQVLETDKFECDNVSQSTYLIMIYLDIVTLMKEFPKILETIVKKASKPFVAQRQLLENCFNESKKSLCTRLTQIELKVAQDLIANSAPYLKQVNDIPRLYRKTNREIPTKNCAYVDHTLAATKEFHEKYNKSIGMEKVSQFLINIFTELTDQYYNAITEVLTSVQKTEESLRRLKNLREKGGSGTAAATRQGMSDDDKIRLQLQVDVIYWTNEIETFGITKSQVKKLVELIKFVEDATKIHVADDK
;
A
#
# COMPACT_ATOMS: atom_id res chain seq x y z
N MET A 1 2.27 -106.46 -78.89
CA MET A 1 1.58 -107.74 -79.14
C MET A 1 0.21 -107.41 -79.69
N GLY A 2 -0.12 -107.90 -80.89
CA GLY A 2 -1.40 -107.66 -81.55
C GLY A 2 -1.18 -107.47 -83.04
N GLY A 3 -0.83 -108.55 -83.72
CA GLY A 3 -0.84 -108.60 -85.18
C GLY A 3 -2.26 -108.87 -85.66
N ASP A 4 -2.63 -108.23 -86.75
CA ASP A 4 -3.72 -108.68 -87.61
C ASP A 4 -3.18 -108.69 -89.04
N THR A 5 -3.09 -109.91 -89.56
CA THR A 5 -3.53 -110.31 -90.89
C THR A 5 -3.54 -109.21 -91.94
N PHE A 6 -2.62 -109.28 -92.90
CA PHE A 6 -2.82 -108.59 -94.17
C PHE A 6 -3.96 -109.26 -94.94
N ASN A 7 -5.15 -108.74 -94.67
CA ASN A 7 -6.34 -108.85 -95.48
C ASN A 7 -6.02 -108.28 -96.88
N LEU A 8 -6.20 -109.07 -97.94
CA LEU A 8 -6.09 -108.58 -99.31
C LEU A 8 -7.17 -107.50 -99.53
N PRO A 9 -6.83 -106.37 -100.15
CA PRO A 9 -7.76 -105.25 -100.35
C PRO A 9 -9.02 -105.73 -101.07
N VAL A 10 -10.19 -105.36 -100.53
CA VAL A 10 -11.50 -105.73 -101.06
C VAL A 10 -11.64 -105.18 -102.48
N GLY A 11 -11.84 -106.06 -103.47
CA GLY A 11 -12.02 -105.68 -104.88
C GLY A 11 -13.36 -104.98 -105.13
N PRO A 12 -13.43 -104.06 -106.11
CA PRO A 12 -14.62 -103.25 -106.38
C PRO A 12 -15.87 -104.12 -106.59
N SER A 13 -17.01 -103.73 -106.02
CA SER A 13 -18.25 -104.52 -106.05
C SER A 13 -18.88 -104.67 -107.43
N ASP A 14 -18.38 -103.94 -108.42
CA ASP A 14 -18.81 -104.02 -109.82
C ASP A 14 -18.06 -105.10 -110.62
N LEU A 15 -17.18 -105.86 -109.98
CA LEU A 15 -16.51 -106.98 -110.63
C LEU A 15 -17.55 -108.00 -111.10
N CYS A 16 -17.42 -108.43 -112.34
CA CYS A 16 -18.27 -109.49 -112.88
C CYS A 16 -18.00 -110.89 -112.27
N PHE A 17 -17.16 -110.99 -111.24
CA PHE A 17 -16.76 -112.20 -110.53
C PHE A 17 -16.48 -111.92 -109.04
N ASP A 18 -16.54 -112.97 -108.22
CA ASP A 18 -16.23 -112.88 -106.79
C ASP A 18 -14.72 -113.09 -106.55
N THR A 19 -14.05 -112.12 -105.90
CA THR A 19 -12.60 -112.17 -105.60
C THR A 19 -12.20 -113.35 -104.69
N SER A 20 -13.17 -113.92 -103.96
CA SER A 20 -12.95 -115.08 -103.09
C SER A 20 -12.69 -116.38 -103.86
N GLU A 21 -13.02 -116.46 -105.16
CA GLU A 21 -12.74 -117.64 -105.99
C GLU A 21 -11.24 -117.86 -106.24
N PHE A 22 -10.41 -116.80 -106.23
CA PHE A 22 -8.94 -116.92 -106.35
C PHE A 22 -8.28 -117.56 -105.11
N MET A 23 -9.02 -117.67 -104.01
CA MET A 23 -8.55 -118.32 -102.78
C MET A 23 -8.94 -119.81 -102.72
N LYS A 24 -9.73 -120.31 -103.67
CA LYS A 24 -10.10 -121.73 -103.72
C LYS A 24 -8.95 -122.54 -104.32
N GLU A 25 -8.56 -123.62 -103.64
CA GLU A 25 -7.49 -124.52 -104.12
C GLU A 25 -7.87 -125.29 -105.39
N SER A 26 -9.16 -125.56 -105.64
CA SER A 26 -9.67 -126.26 -106.84
C SER A 26 -10.13 -125.29 -107.94
N PHE A 27 -9.33 -124.27 -108.24
CA PHE A 27 -9.68 -123.27 -109.25
C PHE A 27 -9.41 -123.79 -110.68
N SER A 28 -10.40 -123.68 -111.56
CA SER A 28 -10.31 -123.94 -112.99
C SER A 28 -10.75 -122.72 -113.78
N ALA A 29 -9.86 -122.19 -114.62
CA ALA A 29 -10.14 -121.02 -115.44
C ALA A 29 -11.27 -121.27 -116.47
N ASP A 30 -11.37 -122.51 -116.97
CA ASP A 30 -12.42 -122.89 -117.93
C ASP A 30 -13.81 -122.96 -117.27
N GLU A 31 -13.91 -123.52 -116.05
CA GLU A 31 -15.17 -123.50 -115.26
C GLU A 31 -15.57 -122.08 -114.89
N PHE A 32 -14.59 -121.25 -114.51
CA PHE A 32 -14.80 -119.84 -114.18
C PHE A 32 -15.40 -119.06 -115.36
N LEU A 33 -14.80 -119.13 -116.54
CA LEU A 33 -15.35 -118.49 -117.75
C LEU A 33 -16.71 -119.07 -118.15
N HIS A 34 -16.94 -120.37 -117.92
CA HIS A 34 -18.22 -121.00 -118.23
C HIS A 34 -19.35 -120.47 -117.34
N ASN A 35 -19.13 -120.41 -116.03
CA ASN A 35 -20.14 -119.96 -115.06
C ASN A 35 -20.57 -118.50 -115.31
N TYR A 36 -19.65 -117.65 -115.78
CA TYR A 36 -19.92 -116.23 -115.99
C TYR A 36 -20.17 -115.84 -117.45
N ARG A 37 -20.29 -116.79 -118.38
CA ARG A 37 -20.49 -116.53 -119.82
C ARG A 37 -21.74 -115.71 -120.13
N ASN A 38 -22.80 -115.88 -119.33
CA ASN A 38 -24.05 -115.13 -119.50
C ASN A 38 -24.09 -113.84 -118.68
N ALA A 39 -23.16 -113.65 -117.74
CA ALA A 39 -23.17 -112.51 -116.82
C ALA A 39 -22.51 -111.26 -117.42
N ALA A 40 -21.47 -111.43 -118.25
CA ALA A 40 -20.78 -110.31 -118.88
C ALA A 40 -20.07 -110.74 -120.18
N SER A 41 -19.72 -109.76 -121.03
CA SER A 41 -18.85 -109.99 -122.17
C SER A 41 -17.40 -110.19 -121.71
N LEU A 42 -16.62 -110.97 -122.47
CA LEU A 42 -15.22 -111.27 -122.17
C LEU A 42 -14.33 -110.02 -122.02
N GLU A 43 -14.64 -108.91 -122.69
CA GLU A 43 -13.87 -107.68 -122.58
C GLU A 43 -14.00 -107.03 -121.21
N GLN A 44 -15.20 -107.08 -120.64
CA GLN A 44 -15.47 -106.49 -119.33
C GLN A 44 -14.72 -107.25 -118.22
N MET A 45 -14.71 -108.58 -118.29
CA MET A 45 -13.98 -109.43 -117.32
C MET A 45 -12.47 -109.21 -117.33
N ARG A 46 -11.87 -108.95 -118.50
CA ARG A 46 -10.43 -108.65 -118.61
C ARG A 46 -10.06 -107.34 -117.88
N ASP A 47 -10.85 -106.30 -118.09
CA ASP A 47 -10.56 -104.98 -117.56
C ASP A 47 -10.70 -104.95 -116.03
N ASP A 48 -11.72 -105.66 -115.52
CA ASP A 48 -11.96 -105.91 -114.10
C ASP A 48 -10.78 -106.61 -113.41
N LEU A 49 -10.23 -107.68 -114.00
CA LEU A 49 -9.03 -108.36 -113.50
C LEU A 49 -7.80 -107.44 -113.47
N GLY A 50 -7.64 -106.59 -114.48
CA GLY A 50 -6.53 -105.64 -114.57
C GLY A 50 -6.56 -104.55 -113.50
N MET A 51 -7.76 -104.05 -113.16
CA MET A 51 -7.92 -103.07 -112.09
C MET A 51 -7.53 -103.63 -110.73
N TYR A 52 -7.96 -104.86 -110.42
CA TYR A 52 -7.66 -105.49 -109.14
C TYR A 52 -6.16 -105.65 -108.88
N LEU A 53 -5.38 -106.02 -109.92
CA LEU A 53 -3.91 -106.14 -109.83
C LEU A 53 -3.23 -104.81 -109.42
N LYS A 54 -3.73 -103.67 -109.88
CA LYS A 54 -3.11 -102.36 -109.65
C LYS A 54 -3.27 -101.88 -108.21
N VAL A 55 -4.41 -102.19 -107.59
CA VAL A 55 -4.68 -101.87 -106.17
C VAL A 55 -3.70 -102.57 -105.25
N LEU A 56 -3.37 -103.83 -105.55
CA LEU A 56 -2.44 -104.63 -104.76
C LEU A 56 -1.02 -104.03 -104.71
N ARG A 57 -0.53 -103.44 -105.82
CA ARG A 57 0.83 -102.87 -105.87
C ARG A 57 0.99 -101.59 -105.05
N ASN A 58 0.01 -100.70 -105.05
CA ASN A 58 0.11 -99.42 -104.33
C ASN A 58 0.20 -99.60 -102.81
N SER A 59 -0.58 -100.55 -102.27
CA SER A 59 -0.63 -100.80 -100.83
C SER A 59 0.73 -101.21 -100.24
N MET A 60 1.61 -101.81 -101.04
CA MET A 60 2.92 -102.27 -100.57
C MET A 60 3.91 -101.11 -100.31
N ILE A 61 3.85 -100.02 -101.10
CA ILE A 61 4.83 -98.92 -101.01
C ILE A 61 4.55 -98.03 -99.80
N GLU A 62 3.29 -97.87 -99.41
CA GLU A 62 2.89 -97.00 -98.30
C GLU A 62 3.43 -97.50 -96.96
N LEU A 63 3.54 -98.81 -96.75
CA LEU A 63 4.03 -99.36 -95.50
C LEU A 63 5.50 -99.03 -95.21
N ILE A 64 6.35 -98.92 -96.23
CA ILE A 64 7.79 -98.72 -96.02
C ILE A 64 8.11 -97.27 -95.58
N ASN A 65 7.33 -96.29 -96.02
CA ASN A 65 7.59 -94.87 -95.72
C ASN A 65 7.19 -94.45 -94.30
N ALA A 66 6.38 -95.24 -93.58
CA ALA A 66 5.90 -94.89 -92.26
C ALA A 66 7.02 -94.84 -91.20
N ASP A 67 7.94 -95.81 -91.23
CA ASP A 67 8.85 -96.05 -90.09
C ASP A 67 10.13 -95.18 -90.10
N TYR A 68 10.38 -94.35 -91.12
CA TYR A 68 11.62 -93.54 -91.22
C TYR A 68 11.55 -92.19 -90.48
N GLN A 69 10.35 -91.69 -90.20
CA GLN A 69 10.13 -90.33 -89.68
C GLN A 69 10.52 -90.18 -88.20
N ASP A 70 10.20 -91.18 -87.38
CA ASP A 70 10.29 -91.07 -85.92
C ASP A 70 11.72 -90.89 -85.41
N PHE A 71 12.72 -91.42 -86.11
CA PHE A 71 14.13 -91.37 -85.67
C PHE A 71 14.76 -89.97 -85.78
N VAL A 72 14.28 -89.13 -86.70
CA VAL A 72 14.85 -87.79 -86.93
C VAL A 72 14.36 -86.80 -85.87
N ASN A 73 13.11 -86.95 -85.42
CA ASN A 73 12.46 -85.98 -84.53
C ASN A 73 13.13 -85.88 -83.16
N LEU A 74 13.60 -86.98 -82.57
CA LEU A 74 14.18 -86.96 -81.22
C LEU A 74 15.49 -86.16 -81.13
N SER A 75 16.30 -86.17 -82.20
CA SER A 75 17.57 -85.44 -82.23
C SER A 75 17.40 -83.92 -82.28
N ALA A 76 16.25 -83.44 -82.77
CA ALA A 76 15.94 -82.02 -82.89
C ALA A 76 15.49 -81.38 -81.55
N GLU A 77 14.87 -82.15 -80.64
CA GLU A 77 14.23 -81.59 -79.44
C GLU A 77 15.20 -81.09 -78.35
N LEU A 78 16.47 -81.51 -78.35
CA LEU A 78 17.42 -81.20 -77.27
C LEU A 78 18.11 -79.82 -77.38
N VAL A 79 18.05 -79.18 -78.55
CA VAL A 79 18.73 -77.89 -78.81
C VAL A 79 17.90 -76.69 -78.30
N ASP A 80 16.61 -76.87 -78.01
CA ASP A 80 15.68 -75.77 -77.67
C ASP A 80 15.46 -75.54 -76.15
N LEU A 81 16.23 -76.17 -75.25
CA LEU A 81 16.01 -76.04 -73.81
C LEU A 81 16.34 -74.65 -73.24
N ASP A 82 17.40 -73.99 -73.74
CA ASP A 82 17.79 -72.65 -73.28
C ASP A 82 16.72 -71.59 -73.60
N LYS A 83 16.04 -71.74 -74.75
CA LYS A 83 14.89 -70.88 -75.08
C LYS A 83 13.78 -71.02 -74.04
N ARG A 84 13.49 -72.24 -73.58
CA ARG A 84 12.44 -72.46 -72.56
C ARG A 84 12.77 -71.82 -71.22
N ILE A 85 14.04 -71.65 -70.86
CA ILE A 85 14.43 -70.96 -69.62
C ILE A 85 14.24 -69.45 -69.77
N GLU A 86 14.61 -68.90 -70.93
CA GLU A 86 14.40 -67.48 -71.24
C GLU A 86 12.89 -67.15 -71.29
N ASP A 87 12.07 -68.09 -71.80
CA ASP A 87 10.61 -68.00 -71.83
C ASP A 87 9.98 -67.94 -70.42
N ILE A 88 10.65 -68.43 -69.37
CA ILE A 88 10.17 -68.34 -67.97
C ILE A 88 10.65 -67.06 -67.29
N ARG A 89 11.88 -66.61 -67.56
CA ARG A 89 12.48 -65.45 -66.91
C ARG A 89 11.78 -64.14 -67.30
N SER A 90 11.45 -64.00 -68.57
CA SER A 90 10.83 -62.78 -69.11
C SER A 90 9.48 -62.45 -68.43
N PRO A 91 8.52 -63.41 -68.30
CA PRO A 91 7.26 -63.18 -67.59
C PRO A 91 7.40 -62.75 -66.13
N ILE A 92 8.40 -63.26 -65.40
CA ILE A 92 8.61 -62.91 -63.99
C ILE A 92 9.07 -61.45 -63.84
N VAL A 93 9.92 -60.98 -64.75
CA VAL A 93 10.36 -59.58 -64.77
C VAL A 93 9.21 -58.66 -65.15
N GLN A 94 8.38 -59.05 -66.12
CA GLN A 94 7.14 -58.35 -66.46
C GLN A 94 6.19 -58.26 -65.27
N LEU A 95 5.89 -59.38 -64.61
CA LEU A 95 5.01 -59.41 -63.43
C LEU A 95 5.49 -58.49 -62.31
N ARG A 96 6.81 -58.43 -62.07
CA ARG A 96 7.38 -57.50 -61.08
C ARG A 96 7.17 -56.04 -61.49
N SER A 97 7.32 -55.72 -62.77
CA SER A 97 7.05 -54.38 -63.30
C SER A 97 5.57 -54.02 -63.10
N ASP A 98 4.67 -54.93 -63.45
CA ASP A 98 3.22 -54.73 -63.31
C ASP A 98 2.82 -54.52 -61.84
N ILE A 99 3.41 -55.27 -60.90
CA ILE A 99 3.15 -55.08 -59.46
C ILE A 99 3.61 -53.69 -58.98
N LEU A 100 4.75 -53.20 -59.46
CA LEU A 100 5.24 -51.87 -59.09
C LEU A 100 4.36 -50.76 -59.68
N GLU A 101 3.87 -50.95 -60.90
CA GLU A 101 2.91 -50.05 -61.55
C GLU A 101 1.59 -50.02 -60.78
N VAL A 102 1.03 -51.18 -60.43
CA VAL A 102 -0.19 -51.28 -59.62
C VAL A 102 0.00 -50.63 -58.26
N LYS A 103 1.15 -50.82 -57.59
CA LYS A 103 1.45 -50.15 -56.32
C LYS A 103 1.49 -48.63 -56.47
N SER A 104 2.10 -48.13 -57.55
CA SER A 104 2.13 -46.70 -57.88
C SER A 104 0.71 -46.16 -58.06
N MET A 105 -0.12 -46.81 -58.87
CA MET A 105 -1.52 -46.46 -59.06
C MET A 105 -2.32 -46.48 -57.75
N LEU A 106 -2.11 -47.50 -56.91
CA LEU A 106 -2.78 -47.60 -55.61
C LEU A 106 -2.37 -46.46 -54.66
N SER A 107 -1.09 -46.08 -54.67
CA SER A 107 -0.63 -44.92 -53.88
C SER A 107 -1.18 -43.59 -54.41
N GLY A 108 -1.29 -43.45 -55.73
CA GLY A 108 -1.93 -42.29 -56.37
C GLY A 108 -3.40 -42.17 -55.96
N THR A 109 -4.16 -43.25 -56.09
CA THR A 109 -5.57 -43.30 -55.68
C THR A 109 -5.76 -43.07 -54.18
N MET A 110 -4.86 -43.60 -53.32
CA MET A 110 -4.91 -43.33 -51.87
C MET A 110 -4.73 -41.83 -51.56
N ASN A 111 -3.83 -41.14 -52.26
CA ASN A 111 -3.62 -39.71 -52.10
C ASN A 111 -4.85 -38.92 -52.60
N GLU A 112 -5.40 -39.27 -53.76
CA GLU A 112 -6.63 -38.66 -54.28
C GLU A 112 -7.82 -38.83 -53.33
N ILE A 113 -8.00 -40.03 -52.74
CA ILE A 113 -9.03 -40.30 -51.73
C ILE A 113 -8.79 -39.44 -50.49
N SER A 114 -7.55 -39.31 -50.02
CA SER A 114 -7.22 -38.50 -48.86
C SER A 114 -7.54 -37.02 -49.09
N GLU A 115 -7.17 -36.47 -50.25
CA GLU A 115 -7.50 -35.10 -50.65
C GLU A 115 -9.04 -34.90 -50.79
N CYS A 116 -9.74 -35.90 -51.33
CA CYS A 116 -11.20 -35.88 -51.44
C CYS A 116 -11.87 -35.91 -50.05
N LEU A 117 -11.35 -36.68 -49.09
CA LEU A 117 -11.85 -36.72 -47.71
C LEU A 117 -11.63 -35.39 -46.99
N GLU A 118 -10.49 -34.73 -47.21
CA GLU A 118 -10.25 -33.38 -46.67
C GLU A 118 -11.23 -32.36 -47.26
N LYS A 119 -11.40 -32.34 -48.59
CA LYS A 119 -12.40 -31.49 -49.25
C LYS A 119 -13.81 -31.76 -48.73
N LYS A 120 -14.18 -33.03 -48.53
CA LYS A 120 -15.47 -33.42 -47.95
C LYS A 120 -15.65 -32.91 -46.52
N ARG A 121 -14.58 -32.95 -45.70
CA ARG A 121 -14.60 -32.41 -44.33
C ARG A 121 -14.81 -30.90 -44.34
N GLU A 122 -14.12 -30.17 -45.21
CA GLU A 122 -14.30 -28.73 -45.36
C GLU A 122 -15.71 -28.35 -45.81
N ILE A 123 -16.24 -29.05 -46.82
CA ILE A 123 -17.61 -28.82 -47.31
C ILE A 123 -18.62 -29.09 -46.20
N ARG A 124 -18.45 -30.17 -45.43
CA ARG A 124 -19.33 -30.48 -44.30
C ARG A 124 -19.31 -29.40 -43.23
N MET A 125 -18.14 -28.85 -42.91
CA MET A 125 -18.02 -27.72 -41.98
C MET A 125 -18.74 -26.47 -42.50
N LYS A 126 -18.57 -26.14 -43.79
CA LYS A 126 -19.27 -25.02 -44.44
C LYS A 126 -20.79 -25.23 -44.48
N GLN A 127 -21.24 -26.46 -44.72
CA GLN A 127 -22.67 -26.80 -44.74
C GLN A 127 -23.32 -26.62 -43.37
N ILE A 128 -22.70 -27.13 -42.30
CA ILE A 128 -23.19 -26.94 -40.92
C ILE A 128 -23.26 -25.45 -40.56
N ALA A 129 -22.20 -24.69 -40.87
CA ALA A 129 -22.18 -23.25 -40.63
C ALA A 129 -23.29 -22.52 -41.41
N SER A 130 -23.52 -22.87 -42.67
CA SER A 130 -24.57 -22.28 -43.51
C SER A 130 -25.98 -22.57 -42.98
N GLU A 131 -26.23 -23.80 -42.52
CA GLU A 131 -27.53 -24.19 -41.98
C GLU A 131 -27.84 -23.48 -40.65
N GLU A 132 -26.82 -23.29 -39.81
CA GLU A 132 -26.93 -22.48 -38.60
C GLU A 132 -27.12 -20.99 -38.91
N ILE A 133 -26.40 -20.42 -39.88
CA ILE A 133 -26.58 -19.03 -40.33
C ILE A 133 -28.00 -18.80 -40.88
N ARG A 134 -28.55 -19.74 -41.66
CA ARG A 134 -29.94 -19.66 -42.13
C ARG A 134 -30.91 -19.61 -40.95
N ARG A 135 -30.72 -20.48 -39.96
CA ARG A 135 -31.53 -20.50 -38.73
C ARG A 135 -31.42 -19.19 -37.95
N LEU A 136 -30.23 -18.57 -37.90
CA LEU A 136 -30.04 -17.25 -37.28
C LEU A 136 -30.82 -16.18 -38.01
N THR A 137 -30.79 -16.16 -39.34
CA THR A 137 -31.49 -15.15 -40.15
C THR A 137 -33.01 -15.19 -39.93
N GLU A 138 -33.58 -16.40 -39.88
CA GLU A 138 -35.00 -16.58 -39.57
C GLU A 138 -35.35 -16.15 -38.14
N LYS A 139 -34.48 -16.46 -37.16
CA LYS A 139 -34.67 -16.03 -35.78
C LYS A 139 -34.58 -14.50 -35.64
N ILE A 140 -33.59 -13.88 -36.27
CA ILE A 140 -33.38 -12.42 -36.32
C ILE A 140 -34.62 -11.72 -36.89
N GLY A 141 -35.16 -12.21 -38.01
CA GLY A 141 -36.39 -11.66 -38.60
C GLY A 141 -37.57 -11.75 -37.64
N LYS A 142 -37.81 -12.92 -37.04
CA LYS A 142 -38.90 -13.13 -36.07
C LYS A 142 -38.77 -12.23 -34.84
N VAL A 143 -37.57 -12.11 -34.29
CA VAL A 143 -37.29 -11.25 -33.12
C VAL A 143 -37.54 -9.78 -33.48
N LYS A 144 -37.07 -9.32 -34.64
CA LYS A 144 -37.26 -7.95 -35.10
C LYS A 144 -38.74 -7.60 -35.31
N ASP A 145 -39.52 -8.51 -35.90
CA ASP A 145 -40.96 -8.34 -36.09
C ASP A 145 -41.71 -8.31 -34.75
N GLN A 146 -41.33 -9.18 -33.81
CA GLN A 146 -41.89 -9.21 -32.46
C GLN A 146 -41.55 -7.95 -31.65
N LEU A 147 -40.34 -7.40 -31.78
CA LEU A 147 -39.94 -6.16 -31.11
C LEU A 147 -40.64 -4.93 -31.70
N SER A 148 -40.87 -4.93 -33.01
CA SER A 148 -41.51 -3.81 -33.73
C SER A 148 -43.04 -3.74 -33.51
N SER A 149 -43.67 -4.87 -33.19
CA SER A 149 -45.13 -4.98 -32.97
C SER A 149 -45.53 -4.91 -31.49
N ALA A 150 -44.58 -4.85 -30.57
CA ALA A 150 -44.81 -4.89 -29.14
C ALA A 150 -45.34 -3.54 -28.60
N ASN A 151 -46.67 -3.36 -28.63
CA ASN A 151 -47.39 -2.17 -28.15
C ASN A 151 -48.43 -2.47 -27.04
N GLU A 152 -48.24 -3.54 -26.26
CA GLU A 152 -49.20 -3.95 -25.21
C GLU A 152 -48.60 -3.88 -23.79
N ASN A 153 -49.44 -4.10 -22.77
CA ASN A 153 -49.18 -3.93 -21.32
C ASN A 153 -47.72 -4.19 -20.85
N GLN A 154 -47.24 -3.39 -19.90
CA GLN A 154 -45.85 -3.44 -19.38
C GLN A 154 -45.41 -4.84 -18.92
N ASP A 155 -46.31 -5.62 -18.31
CA ASP A 155 -46.01 -6.97 -17.82
C ASP A 155 -45.84 -7.98 -18.97
N SER A 156 -46.61 -7.81 -20.07
CA SER A 156 -46.42 -8.61 -21.30
C SER A 156 -45.13 -8.24 -22.04
N LEU A 157 -44.75 -6.95 -22.03
CA LEU A 157 -43.47 -6.51 -22.59
C LEU A 157 -42.29 -7.09 -21.82
N LEU A 158 -42.33 -7.13 -20.49
CA LEU A 158 -41.26 -7.73 -19.70
C LEU A 158 -41.12 -9.24 -19.97
N ASN A 159 -42.22 -9.97 -20.09
CA ASN A 159 -42.19 -11.38 -20.46
C ASN A 159 -41.61 -11.59 -21.87
N LEU A 160 -41.98 -10.73 -22.82
CA LEU A 160 -41.42 -10.74 -24.17
C LEU A 160 -39.92 -10.43 -24.13
N LEU A 161 -39.49 -9.40 -23.40
CA LEU A 161 -38.09 -9.00 -23.28
C LEU A 161 -37.23 -10.08 -22.60
N GLU A 162 -37.73 -10.78 -21.58
CA GLU A 162 -37.04 -11.93 -20.98
C GLU A 162 -36.79 -13.03 -22.02
N ARG A 163 -37.82 -13.39 -22.80
CA ARG A 163 -37.69 -14.39 -23.87
C ARG A 163 -36.73 -13.94 -24.97
N LEU A 164 -36.88 -12.70 -25.44
CA LEU A 164 -36.04 -12.13 -26.50
C LEU A 164 -34.58 -11.99 -26.05
N SER A 165 -34.32 -11.75 -24.76
CA SER A 165 -32.95 -11.69 -24.24
C SER A 165 -32.22 -13.02 -24.37
N LEU A 166 -32.90 -14.15 -24.16
CA LEU A 166 -32.33 -15.48 -24.38
C LEU A 166 -32.02 -15.71 -25.86
N ASP A 167 -32.91 -15.28 -26.74
CA ASP A 167 -32.69 -15.38 -28.18
C ASP A 167 -31.49 -14.51 -28.61
N VAL A 168 -31.36 -13.28 -28.10
CA VAL A 168 -30.21 -12.40 -28.38
C VAL A 168 -28.90 -12.97 -27.85
N VAL A 169 -28.87 -13.54 -26.64
CA VAL A 169 -27.66 -14.20 -26.11
C VAL A 169 -27.25 -15.39 -26.97
N GLN A 170 -28.22 -16.18 -27.45
CA GLN A 170 -27.95 -17.26 -28.40
C GLN A 170 -27.42 -16.71 -29.73
N LEU A 171 -27.99 -15.61 -30.24
CA LEU A 171 -27.50 -14.96 -31.46
C LEU A 171 -26.05 -14.51 -31.29
N GLU A 172 -25.70 -13.81 -30.20
CA GLU A 172 -24.33 -13.37 -29.92
C GLU A 172 -23.34 -14.55 -29.84
N PHE A 173 -23.73 -15.64 -29.18
CA PHE A 173 -22.89 -16.83 -29.06
C PHE A 173 -22.59 -17.48 -30.42
N VAL A 174 -23.62 -17.64 -31.27
CA VAL A 174 -23.44 -18.22 -32.60
C VAL A 174 -22.66 -17.27 -33.52
N VAL A 175 -22.88 -15.96 -33.39
CA VAL A 175 -22.09 -14.94 -34.10
C VAL A 175 -20.60 -15.05 -33.76
N LYS A 176 -20.29 -15.29 -32.49
CA LYS A 176 -18.91 -15.48 -32.01
C LYS A 176 -18.29 -16.81 -32.47
N LEU A 177 -19.05 -17.91 -32.48
CA LEU A 177 -18.58 -19.22 -32.93
C LEU A 177 -18.20 -19.25 -34.43
N HIS A 178 -18.95 -18.53 -35.27
CA HIS A 178 -18.79 -18.55 -36.73
C HIS A 178 -18.29 -17.23 -37.31
N GLU A 179 -17.47 -16.50 -36.57
CA GLU A 179 -17.04 -15.14 -36.90
C GLU A 179 -16.44 -14.99 -38.32
N LYS A 180 -15.76 -16.03 -38.82
CA LYS A 180 -15.12 -16.10 -40.15
C LYS A 180 -16.09 -16.32 -41.33
N HIS A 181 -17.30 -16.80 -41.05
CA HIS A 181 -18.27 -17.23 -42.07
C HIS A 181 -19.56 -16.41 -42.08
N ILE A 182 -19.70 -15.46 -41.15
CA ILE A 182 -20.86 -14.58 -41.02
C ILE A 182 -20.63 -13.28 -41.80
N SER A 183 -21.63 -12.85 -42.56
CA SER A 183 -21.57 -11.58 -43.30
C SER A 183 -21.58 -10.37 -42.36
N GLU A 184 -20.93 -9.29 -42.79
CA GLU A 184 -20.88 -8.04 -42.02
C GLU A 184 -22.27 -7.43 -41.81
N SER A 185 -23.20 -7.63 -42.76
CA SER A 185 -24.60 -7.24 -42.64
C SER A 185 -25.31 -7.92 -41.46
N MET A 186 -25.08 -9.22 -41.24
CA MET A 186 -25.72 -9.96 -40.16
C MET A 186 -25.18 -9.58 -38.78
N LYS A 187 -23.89 -9.27 -38.69
CA LYS A 187 -23.30 -8.71 -37.46
C LYS A 187 -23.96 -7.36 -37.13
N LYS A 188 -24.20 -6.54 -38.15
CA LYS A 188 -24.90 -5.26 -37.99
C LYS A 188 -26.35 -5.45 -37.54
N ASP A 189 -27.11 -6.34 -38.18
CA ASP A 189 -28.50 -6.63 -37.82
C ASP A 189 -28.64 -7.17 -36.40
N ALA A 190 -27.73 -8.06 -35.97
CA ALA A 190 -27.71 -8.57 -34.60
C ALA A 190 -27.45 -7.46 -33.57
N ASN A 191 -26.51 -6.55 -33.86
CA ASN A 191 -26.24 -5.39 -33.02
C ASN A 191 -27.41 -4.40 -32.97
N GLU A 192 -28.09 -4.18 -34.09
CA GLU A 192 -29.30 -3.32 -34.16
C GLU A 192 -30.46 -3.91 -33.33
N ILE A 193 -30.66 -5.22 -33.36
CA ILE A 193 -31.66 -5.89 -32.50
C ILE A 193 -31.29 -5.73 -31.03
N LYS A 194 -30.01 -5.92 -30.67
CA LYS A 194 -29.54 -5.72 -29.30
C LYS A 194 -29.76 -4.28 -28.84
N SER A 195 -29.44 -3.28 -29.67
CA SER A 195 -29.65 -1.87 -29.29
C SER A 195 -31.13 -1.53 -29.12
N LEU A 196 -32.00 -2.04 -29.99
CA LEU A 196 -33.46 -1.84 -29.89
C LEU A 196 -34.03 -2.52 -28.63
N LEU A 197 -33.56 -3.74 -28.31
CA LEU A 197 -33.95 -4.44 -27.09
C LEU A 197 -33.51 -3.68 -25.84
N LEU A 198 -32.29 -3.13 -25.82
CA LEU A 198 -31.79 -2.31 -24.72
C LEU A 198 -32.56 -0.99 -24.57
N GLU A 199 -32.99 -0.38 -25.67
CA GLU A 199 -33.82 0.83 -25.65
C GLU A 199 -35.20 0.56 -25.03
N LYS A 200 -35.87 -0.52 -25.45
CA LYS A 200 -37.17 -0.94 -24.87
C LYS A 200 -37.05 -1.37 -23.41
N LEU A 201 -35.96 -2.06 -23.06
CA LEU A 201 -35.67 -2.43 -21.68
C LEU A 201 -35.45 -1.19 -20.81
N LYS A 202 -34.75 -0.17 -21.33
CA LYS A 202 -34.56 1.12 -20.67
C LYS A 202 -35.89 1.81 -20.41
N GLU A 203 -36.79 1.89 -21.40
CA GLU A 203 -38.13 2.49 -21.23
C GLU A 203 -38.90 1.79 -20.09
N CYS A 204 -38.93 0.45 -20.10
CA CYS A 204 -39.58 -0.34 -19.06
C CYS A 204 -38.93 -0.16 -17.68
N PHE A 205 -37.60 -0.08 -17.62
CA PHE A 205 -36.86 0.13 -16.38
C PHE A 205 -37.18 1.50 -15.76
N LEU A 206 -37.18 2.57 -16.56
CA LEU A 206 -37.49 3.92 -16.09
C LEU A 206 -38.94 4.02 -15.60
N HIS A 207 -39.90 3.49 -16.36
CA HIS A 207 -41.30 3.44 -15.94
C HIS A 207 -41.49 2.67 -14.62
N SER A 208 -40.78 1.54 -14.46
CA SER A 208 -40.83 0.76 -13.22
C SER A 208 -40.26 1.50 -12.01
N ILE A 209 -39.26 2.35 -12.22
CA ILE A 209 -38.68 3.20 -11.16
C ILE A 209 -39.64 4.31 -10.75
N GLU A 210 -40.29 4.97 -11.72
CA GLU A 210 -41.27 6.03 -11.46
C GLU A 210 -42.48 5.54 -10.66
N HIS A 211 -42.97 4.33 -10.96
CA HIS A 211 -44.10 3.70 -10.26
C HIS A 211 -43.69 2.89 -9.02
N HIS A 212 -42.40 2.86 -8.66
CA HIS A 212 -41.88 2.14 -7.49
C HIS A 212 -42.21 0.63 -7.47
N ASP A 213 -42.34 0.00 -8.65
CA ASP A 213 -42.66 -1.43 -8.75
C ASP A 213 -41.40 -2.30 -8.61
N LYS A 214 -41.23 -2.86 -7.40
CA LYS A 214 -40.10 -3.76 -7.07
C LYS A 214 -40.00 -5.00 -7.96
N LYS A 215 -41.13 -5.56 -8.40
CA LYS A 215 -41.13 -6.80 -9.20
C LYS A 215 -40.62 -6.52 -10.61
N SER A 216 -41.15 -5.49 -11.26
CA SER A 216 -40.73 -5.09 -12.59
C SER A 216 -39.27 -4.62 -12.62
N ILE A 217 -38.81 -3.86 -11.61
CA ILE A 217 -37.39 -3.49 -11.47
C ILE A 217 -36.51 -4.75 -11.38
N GLY A 218 -36.88 -5.73 -10.54
CA GLY A 218 -36.13 -6.98 -10.40
C GLY A 218 -36.04 -7.78 -11.71
N ARG A 219 -37.13 -7.83 -12.49
CA ARG A 219 -37.12 -8.46 -13.81
C ARG A 219 -36.23 -7.71 -14.80
N CYS A 220 -36.31 -6.38 -14.87
CA CYS A 220 -35.42 -5.58 -15.72
C CYS A 220 -33.93 -5.82 -15.39
N LEU A 221 -33.56 -5.81 -14.11
CA LEU A 221 -32.18 -6.08 -13.68
C LEU A 221 -31.72 -7.49 -14.05
N LYS A 222 -32.61 -8.48 -13.96
CA LYS A 222 -32.34 -9.84 -14.41
C LYS A 222 -32.08 -9.89 -15.92
N ILE A 223 -32.88 -9.19 -16.73
CA ILE A 223 -32.65 -9.10 -18.18
C ILE A 223 -31.31 -8.43 -18.48
N TYR A 224 -30.98 -7.31 -17.81
CA TYR A 224 -29.66 -6.67 -17.96
C TYR A 224 -28.50 -7.60 -17.59
N LEU A 225 -28.65 -8.41 -16.55
CA LEU A 225 -27.66 -9.42 -16.16
C LEU A 225 -27.51 -10.51 -17.22
N MET A 226 -28.63 -11.02 -17.76
CA MET A 226 -28.64 -12.03 -18.82
C MET A 226 -27.93 -11.56 -20.09
N LEU A 227 -28.08 -10.28 -20.44
CA LEU A 227 -27.42 -9.66 -21.58
C LEU A 227 -25.96 -9.26 -21.31
N ASN A 228 -25.48 -9.43 -20.08
CA ASN A 228 -24.17 -8.95 -19.62
C ASN A 228 -23.99 -7.42 -19.78
N GLU A 229 -25.07 -6.66 -19.60
CA GLU A 229 -25.15 -5.21 -19.80
C GLU A 229 -25.38 -4.46 -18.48
N ILE A 230 -24.67 -4.87 -17.42
CA ILE A 230 -24.77 -4.31 -16.06
C ILE A 230 -24.51 -2.80 -16.07
N ARG A 231 -23.43 -2.36 -16.74
CA ARG A 231 -23.05 -0.94 -16.83
C ARG A 231 -24.11 -0.08 -17.50
N ASN A 232 -24.82 -0.62 -18.49
CA ASN A 232 -25.87 0.13 -19.18
C ASN A 232 -27.06 0.41 -18.26
N ALA A 233 -27.42 -0.51 -17.36
CA ALA A 233 -28.43 -0.25 -16.34
C ALA A 233 -28.00 0.88 -15.38
N GLU A 234 -26.75 0.83 -14.91
CA GLU A 234 -26.16 1.82 -14.01
C GLU A 234 -26.09 3.22 -14.66
N VAL A 235 -25.64 3.30 -15.91
CA VAL A 235 -25.56 4.55 -16.69
C VAL A 235 -26.96 5.09 -16.98
N THR A 236 -27.91 4.22 -17.32
CA THR A 236 -29.30 4.64 -17.56
C THR A 236 -29.91 5.25 -16.30
N TYR A 237 -29.75 4.60 -15.15
CA TYR A 237 -30.23 5.14 -13.88
C TYR A 237 -29.59 6.50 -13.56
N ARG A 238 -28.27 6.61 -13.77
CA ARG A 238 -27.54 7.87 -13.61
C ARG A 238 -28.11 8.98 -14.48
N GLN A 239 -28.24 8.74 -15.78
CA GLN A 239 -28.61 9.76 -16.77
C GLN A 239 -30.03 10.30 -16.59
N PHE A 240 -30.99 9.42 -16.31
CA PHE A 240 -32.41 9.80 -16.33
C PHE A 240 -32.99 10.08 -14.94
N VAL A 241 -32.40 9.53 -13.86
CA VAL A 241 -32.94 9.69 -12.49
C VAL A 241 -32.03 10.56 -11.64
N VAL A 242 -30.72 10.27 -11.61
CA VAL A 242 -29.77 10.96 -10.71
C VAL A 242 -29.44 12.35 -11.26
N ILE A 243 -29.04 12.47 -12.53
CA ILE A 243 -28.62 13.75 -13.14
C ILE A 243 -29.69 14.85 -12.98
N PRO A 244 -30.97 14.65 -13.35
CA PRO A 244 -31.95 15.75 -13.29
C PRO A 244 -32.25 16.22 -11.87
N LYS A 245 -32.13 15.32 -10.89
CA LYS A 245 -32.38 15.68 -9.49
C LYS A 245 -31.15 16.35 -8.87
N MET A 246 -29.95 15.84 -9.14
CA MET A 246 -28.70 16.40 -8.63
C MET A 246 -28.35 17.74 -9.29
N SER A 247 -28.70 17.96 -10.55
CA SER A 247 -28.52 19.26 -11.22
C SER A 247 -29.39 20.36 -10.61
N ASN A 248 -30.56 20.01 -10.07
CA ASN A 248 -31.43 20.96 -9.38
C ASN A 248 -30.94 21.23 -7.95
N ILE A 249 -30.42 20.21 -7.25
CA ILE A 249 -29.97 20.33 -5.85
C ILE A 249 -28.60 21.01 -5.75
N ILE A 250 -27.62 20.57 -6.56
CA ILE A 250 -26.21 20.93 -6.48
C ILE A 250 -25.93 22.10 -7.42
N THR A 251 -26.14 23.33 -6.92
CA THR A 251 -25.87 24.59 -7.65
C THR A 251 -25.30 25.64 -6.70
N GLU A 252 -24.48 26.58 -7.21
CA GLU A 252 -23.97 27.70 -6.41
C GLU A 252 -25.10 28.57 -5.84
N SER A 253 -26.18 28.75 -6.60
CA SER A 253 -27.36 29.51 -6.18
C SER A 253 -28.00 28.92 -4.93
N ASN A 254 -28.15 27.59 -4.88
CA ASN A 254 -28.69 26.92 -3.70
C ASN A 254 -27.71 26.99 -2.52
N LEU A 255 -26.40 26.93 -2.78
CA LEU A 255 -25.39 27.05 -1.72
C LEU A 255 -25.43 28.42 -1.04
N GLN A 256 -25.73 29.49 -1.79
CA GLN A 256 -25.83 30.85 -1.28
C GLN A 256 -27.18 31.15 -0.61
N ASN A 257 -28.27 30.57 -1.12
CA ASN A 257 -29.63 30.86 -0.67
C ASN A 257 -30.14 29.93 0.45
N ASP A 258 -29.54 28.76 0.65
CA ASP A 258 -29.96 27.82 1.69
C ASP A 258 -29.51 28.32 3.09
N PRO A 259 -30.43 28.47 4.07
CA PRO A 259 -30.10 28.93 5.41
C PRO A 259 -29.12 28.01 6.16
N GLN A 260 -29.04 26.72 5.76
CA GLN A 260 -28.10 25.75 6.31
C GLN A 260 -26.84 25.56 5.43
N GLY A 261 -26.73 26.30 4.32
CA GLY A 261 -25.62 26.24 3.38
C GLY A 261 -25.34 24.82 2.88
N LEU A 262 -24.08 24.40 2.99
CA LEU A 262 -23.62 23.09 2.49
C LEU A 262 -24.26 21.90 3.22
N VAL A 263 -24.58 22.05 4.52
CA VAL A 263 -25.20 20.98 5.32
C VAL A 263 -26.62 20.68 4.82
N GLY A 264 -27.39 21.73 4.49
CA GLY A 264 -28.73 21.59 3.93
C GLY A 264 -28.72 20.90 2.56
N ILE A 265 -27.73 21.21 1.71
CA ILE A 265 -27.53 20.52 0.43
C ILE A 265 -27.21 19.05 0.65
N TYR A 266 -26.29 18.72 1.57
CA TYR A 266 -25.99 17.32 1.90
C TYR A 266 -27.21 16.57 2.45
N ALA A 267 -28.03 17.20 3.28
CA ALA A 267 -29.28 16.60 3.76
C ALA A 267 -30.24 16.28 2.62
N LYS A 268 -30.43 17.20 1.66
CA LYS A 268 -31.27 16.97 0.47
C LYS A 268 -30.75 15.84 -0.43
N ILE A 269 -29.42 15.69 -0.52
CA ILE A 269 -28.80 14.58 -1.26
C ILE A 269 -29.06 13.25 -0.53
N ILE A 270 -28.95 13.22 0.80
CA ILE A 270 -29.25 12.03 1.61
C ILE A 270 -30.74 11.68 1.53
N GLU A 271 -31.65 12.66 1.54
CA GLU A 271 -33.08 12.44 1.39
C GLU A 271 -33.41 11.75 0.06
N PHE A 272 -32.70 12.10 -1.02
CA PHE A 272 -32.84 11.40 -2.30
C PHE A 272 -32.37 9.93 -2.22
N LEU A 273 -31.29 9.64 -1.49
CA LEU A 273 -30.84 8.27 -1.23
C LEU A 273 -31.91 7.47 -0.48
N GLU A 274 -32.50 8.07 0.55
CA GLU A 274 -33.49 7.43 1.42
C GLU A 274 -34.83 7.17 0.73
N THR A 275 -35.23 8.04 -0.21
CA THR A 275 -36.52 7.93 -0.90
C THR A 275 -36.46 7.12 -2.19
N LYS A 276 -35.61 7.51 -3.14
CA LYS A 276 -35.61 6.93 -4.50
C LYS A 276 -34.61 5.80 -4.67
N LEU A 277 -33.40 5.93 -4.13
CA LEU A 277 -32.38 4.89 -4.27
C LEU A 277 -32.63 3.70 -3.32
N SER A 278 -33.32 3.91 -2.20
CA SER A 278 -33.59 2.86 -1.20
C SER A 278 -34.31 1.65 -1.76
N ILE A 279 -35.25 1.84 -2.68
CA ILE A 279 -35.97 0.74 -3.35
C ILE A 279 -34.99 -0.11 -4.16
N LEU A 280 -34.10 0.53 -4.91
CA LEU A 280 -33.15 -0.14 -5.78
C LEU A 280 -32.01 -0.81 -4.98
N LEU A 281 -31.55 -0.16 -3.91
CA LEU A 281 -30.63 -0.75 -2.94
C LEU A 281 -31.27 -1.95 -2.23
N SER A 282 -32.56 -1.88 -1.88
CA SER A 282 -33.25 -3.01 -1.23
C SER A 282 -33.29 -4.26 -2.14
N ILE A 283 -33.48 -4.06 -3.45
CA ILE A 283 -33.53 -5.17 -4.42
C ILE A 283 -32.14 -5.77 -4.66
N THR A 284 -31.10 -4.92 -4.77
CA THR A 284 -29.72 -5.35 -5.06
C THR A 284 -28.96 -5.87 -3.84
N SER A 285 -29.37 -5.48 -2.63
CA SER A 285 -28.82 -6.03 -1.37
C SER A 285 -29.52 -7.32 -0.93
N SER A 286 -30.84 -7.44 -1.15
CA SER A 286 -31.60 -8.64 -0.72
C SER A 286 -31.34 -9.87 -1.59
N ASN A 287 -30.93 -9.69 -2.85
CA ASN A 287 -30.76 -10.79 -3.80
C ASN A 287 -29.29 -11.03 -4.11
N PRO A 288 -28.72 -12.21 -3.78
CA PRO A 288 -27.33 -12.52 -4.06
C PRO A 288 -27.00 -12.60 -5.56
N ASN A 289 -28.01 -12.74 -6.42
CA ASN A 289 -27.86 -12.75 -7.88
C ASN A 289 -27.58 -11.35 -8.47
N PHE A 290 -27.75 -10.28 -7.70
CA PHE A 290 -27.51 -8.89 -8.13
C PHE A 290 -26.29 -8.27 -7.44
N LYS A 291 -25.33 -9.10 -7.00
CA LYS A 291 -24.11 -8.64 -6.33
C LYS A 291 -23.26 -7.73 -7.21
N ASP A 292 -23.22 -8.01 -8.51
CA ASP A 292 -22.38 -7.31 -9.49
C ASP A 292 -22.87 -5.89 -9.82
N PHE A 293 -24.09 -5.53 -9.41
CA PHE A 293 -24.61 -4.17 -9.56
C PHE A 293 -24.16 -3.28 -8.40
N ASP A 294 -23.59 -2.12 -8.75
CA ASP A 294 -23.19 -1.06 -7.82
C ASP A 294 -23.73 0.31 -8.27
N PHE A 295 -25.04 0.48 -8.12
CA PHE A 295 -25.71 1.75 -8.39
C PHE A 295 -25.33 2.86 -7.40
N LEU A 296 -24.82 2.51 -6.21
CA LEU A 296 -24.42 3.52 -5.22
C LEU A 296 -23.15 4.24 -5.70
N ILE A 297 -22.14 3.49 -6.17
CA ILE A 297 -20.88 4.07 -6.61
C ILE A 297 -20.96 4.56 -8.06
N ASN A 298 -21.37 3.68 -8.98
CA ASN A 298 -21.27 3.96 -10.42
C ASN A 298 -22.35 4.90 -10.94
N SER A 299 -23.53 4.91 -10.31
CA SER A 299 -24.63 5.79 -10.72
C SER A 299 -24.75 7.03 -9.84
N PHE A 300 -24.82 6.85 -8.52
CA PHE A 300 -25.06 7.95 -7.58
C PHE A 300 -23.80 8.74 -7.24
N TRP A 301 -22.79 8.11 -6.63
CA TRP A 301 -21.59 8.79 -6.14
C TRP A 301 -20.82 9.46 -7.27
N THR A 302 -20.64 8.75 -8.39
CA THR A 302 -19.95 9.29 -9.58
C THR A 302 -20.59 10.60 -10.06
N GLU A 303 -21.92 10.73 -10.04
CA GLU A 303 -22.58 11.97 -10.46
C GLU A 303 -22.49 13.07 -9.40
N VAL A 304 -22.69 12.71 -8.14
CA VAL A 304 -22.64 13.67 -7.02
C VAL A 304 -21.26 14.30 -6.92
N GLU A 305 -20.20 13.50 -6.98
CA GLU A 305 -18.81 13.97 -6.95
C GLU A 305 -18.53 14.93 -8.12
N GLN A 306 -18.76 14.49 -9.37
CA GLN A 306 -18.53 15.32 -10.56
C GLN A 306 -19.30 16.64 -10.50
N ARG A 307 -20.54 16.62 -9.99
CA ARG A 307 -21.35 17.84 -9.86
C ARG A 307 -20.83 18.77 -8.78
N ILE A 308 -20.48 18.27 -7.60
CA ILE A 308 -19.92 19.10 -6.54
C ILE A 308 -18.63 19.77 -7.05
N GLU A 309 -17.81 19.04 -7.79
CA GLU A 309 -16.58 19.55 -8.36
C GLU A 309 -16.81 20.60 -9.45
N LEU A 310 -17.75 20.38 -10.37
CA LEU A 310 -17.98 21.35 -11.45
C LEU A 310 -18.74 22.60 -10.99
N SER A 311 -19.70 22.42 -10.07
CA SER A 311 -20.65 23.47 -9.69
C SER A 311 -20.38 24.12 -8.34
N MET A 312 -19.51 23.58 -7.49
CA MET A 312 -19.26 24.12 -6.14
C MET A 312 -17.76 24.20 -5.81
N ASN A 313 -16.92 24.58 -6.78
CA ASN A 313 -15.47 24.69 -6.58
C ASN A 313 -15.06 25.61 -5.41
N SER A 314 -15.89 26.60 -5.08
CA SER A 314 -15.67 27.51 -3.95
C SER A 314 -15.66 26.84 -2.57
N ILE A 315 -16.16 25.60 -2.43
CA ILE A 315 -16.13 24.88 -1.14
C ILE A 315 -14.72 24.41 -0.77
N PHE A 316 -13.87 24.15 -1.77
CA PHE A 316 -12.52 23.64 -1.57
C PHE A 316 -11.48 24.73 -1.28
N ALA A 317 -11.88 26.01 -1.38
CA ALA A 317 -10.97 27.14 -1.21
C ALA A 317 -10.45 27.23 0.24
N PRO A 318 -9.13 27.11 0.48
CA PRO A 318 -8.57 27.13 1.83
C PRO A 318 -8.40 28.54 2.43
N GLY A 319 -8.75 29.60 1.69
CA GLY A 319 -8.45 30.99 2.06
C GLY A 319 -9.01 31.43 3.41
N ASN A 320 -10.20 30.94 3.79
CA ASN A 320 -10.72 31.11 5.15
C ASN A 320 -10.67 29.75 5.88
N PRO A 321 -9.75 29.57 6.85
CA PRO A 321 -9.55 28.26 7.47
C PRO A 321 -10.73 27.84 8.35
N ASP A 322 -11.45 28.77 8.98
CA ASP A 322 -12.61 28.44 9.82
C ASP A 322 -13.78 27.93 8.98
N GLN A 323 -14.03 28.57 7.83
CA GLN A 323 -15.04 28.09 6.88
C GLN A 323 -14.62 26.78 6.20
N PHE A 324 -13.35 26.65 5.82
CA PHE A 324 -12.81 25.43 5.24
C PHE A 324 -12.98 24.23 6.18
N HIS A 325 -12.63 24.40 7.47
CA HIS A 325 -12.81 23.36 8.49
C HIS A 325 -14.28 22.95 8.64
N LYS A 326 -15.20 23.91 8.76
CA LYS A 326 -16.64 23.63 8.87
C LYS A 326 -17.17 22.88 7.65
N LYS A 327 -16.81 23.33 6.44
CA LYS A 327 -17.21 22.68 5.18
C LYS A 327 -16.65 21.26 5.11
N PHE A 328 -15.35 21.08 5.36
CA PHE A 328 -14.70 19.78 5.32
C PHE A 328 -15.27 18.78 6.34
N THR A 329 -15.51 19.22 7.57
CA THR A 329 -16.10 18.37 8.63
C THR A 329 -17.53 17.96 8.27
N SER A 330 -18.31 18.87 7.68
CA SER A 330 -19.65 18.58 7.16
C SER A 330 -19.59 17.54 6.03
N THR A 331 -18.61 17.68 5.12
CA THR A 331 -18.36 16.71 4.04
C THR A 331 -18.00 15.34 4.60
N LEU A 332 -17.15 15.25 5.63
CA LEU A 332 -16.83 13.97 6.26
C LEU A 332 -18.07 13.30 6.87
N SER A 333 -18.91 14.05 7.59
CA SER A 333 -20.16 13.53 8.14
C SER A 333 -21.12 13.04 7.05
N PHE A 334 -21.16 13.76 5.92
CA PHE A 334 -21.94 13.36 4.74
C PHE A 334 -21.40 12.04 4.14
N LEU A 335 -20.09 11.92 3.95
CA LEU A 335 -19.46 10.70 3.44
C LEU A 335 -19.66 9.51 4.38
N ASP A 336 -19.58 9.72 5.68
CA ASP A 336 -19.86 8.68 6.68
C ASP A 336 -21.35 8.26 6.68
N SER A 337 -22.25 9.18 6.32
CA SER A 337 -23.67 8.86 6.14
C SER A 337 -23.91 8.03 4.88
N ILE A 338 -23.23 8.33 3.76
CA ILE A 338 -23.29 7.52 2.54
C ILE A 338 -22.74 6.10 2.78
N GLN A 339 -21.66 5.98 3.56
CA GLN A 339 -21.05 4.68 3.89
C GLN A 339 -22.02 3.70 4.55
N LYS A 340 -23.03 4.19 5.28
CA LYS A 340 -24.06 3.34 5.90
C LYS A 340 -24.95 2.61 4.87
N TYR A 341 -25.04 3.13 3.65
CA TYR A 341 -25.84 2.57 2.57
C TYR A 341 -25.05 1.62 1.65
N ALA A 342 -23.72 1.54 1.81
CA ALA A 342 -22.91 0.60 1.05
C ALA A 342 -23.01 -0.83 1.61
N LYS A 343 -22.87 -1.81 0.71
CA LYS A 343 -22.77 -3.24 1.07
C LYS A 343 -21.55 -3.49 1.98
N ASP A 344 -20.43 -2.80 1.70
CA ASP A 344 -19.21 -2.79 2.51
C ASP A 344 -18.68 -1.36 2.68
N SER A 345 -18.42 -0.96 3.93
CA SER A 345 -17.95 0.39 4.29
C SER A 345 -16.55 0.73 3.73
N SER A 346 -15.70 -0.28 3.48
CA SER A 346 -14.35 -0.10 2.92
C SER A 346 -14.36 0.22 1.43
N VAL A 347 -15.32 -0.33 0.67
CA VAL A 347 -15.31 -0.28 -0.81
C VAL A 347 -15.43 1.15 -1.33
N ILE A 348 -16.22 2.00 -0.67
CA ILE A 348 -16.33 3.43 -1.04
C ILE A 348 -15.00 4.15 -0.85
N LYS A 349 -14.30 3.91 0.26
CA LYS A 349 -13.04 4.61 0.59
C LYS A 349 -11.90 4.23 -0.37
N ASP A 350 -11.94 3.01 -0.87
CA ASP A 350 -10.93 2.52 -1.81
C ASP A 350 -11.16 2.98 -3.25
N HIS A 351 -12.37 3.44 -3.58
CA HIS A 351 -12.76 3.87 -4.91
C HIS A 351 -11.97 5.10 -5.39
N ALA A 352 -11.60 5.11 -6.68
CA ALA A 352 -10.75 6.14 -7.28
C ALA A 352 -11.36 7.56 -7.19
N GLN A 353 -12.67 7.69 -7.40
CA GLN A 353 -13.37 8.98 -7.32
C GLN A 353 -13.44 9.51 -5.89
N TYR A 354 -13.60 8.63 -4.90
CA TYR A 354 -13.56 9.06 -3.49
C TYR A 354 -12.19 9.64 -3.14
N LYS A 355 -11.11 8.98 -3.57
CA LYS A 355 -9.74 9.46 -3.38
C LYS A 355 -9.50 10.78 -4.11
N SER A 356 -9.90 10.88 -5.38
CA SER A 356 -9.84 12.13 -6.18
C SER A 356 -10.55 13.29 -5.47
N PHE A 357 -11.78 13.06 -4.99
CA PHE A 357 -12.56 14.06 -4.28
C PHE A 357 -11.87 14.52 -2.98
N MET A 358 -11.27 13.59 -2.22
CA MET A 358 -10.52 13.91 -1.01
C MET A 358 -9.22 14.67 -1.31
N ASP A 359 -8.53 14.35 -2.40
CA ASP A 359 -7.28 15.01 -2.81
C ASP A 359 -7.50 16.49 -3.20
N LYS A 360 -8.71 16.87 -3.62
CA LYS A 360 -9.06 18.28 -3.88
C LYS A 360 -9.11 19.13 -2.62
N TRP A 361 -9.36 18.53 -1.46
CA TRP A 361 -9.27 19.23 -0.19
C TRP A 361 -7.79 19.42 0.16
N ASN A 362 -7.27 20.62 -0.10
CA ASN A 362 -5.87 20.92 0.19
C ASN A 362 -5.62 21.12 1.70
N LEU A 363 -5.61 20.00 2.43
CA LEU A 363 -5.33 19.95 3.85
C LEU A 363 -3.93 20.50 4.18
N SER A 364 -3.02 20.46 3.22
CA SER A 364 -1.68 21.02 3.39
C SER A 364 -1.66 22.54 3.47
N VAL A 365 -2.38 23.21 2.58
CA VAL A 365 -2.52 24.68 2.61
C VAL A 365 -3.34 25.11 3.82
N TYR A 366 -4.41 24.37 4.17
CA TYR A 366 -5.15 24.61 5.40
C TYR A 366 -4.24 24.59 6.63
N PHE A 367 -3.42 23.53 6.78
CA PHE A 367 -2.47 23.43 7.87
C PHE A 367 -1.44 24.57 7.83
N LEU A 368 -0.95 24.96 6.66
CA LEU A 368 0.02 26.04 6.52
C LEU A 368 -0.53 27.38 7.02
N ILE A 369 -1.77 27.72 6.67
CA ILE A 369 -2.44 28.95 7.14
C ILE A 369 -2.61 28.90 8.66
N ARG A 370 -3.06 27.77 9.21
CA ARG A 370 -3.18 27.59 10.68
C ARG A 370 -1.82 27.67 11.37
N PHE A 371 -0.80 27.03 10.82
CA PHE A 371 0.57 27.06 11.31
C PHE A 371 1.11 28.49 11.36
N GLN A 372 0.94 29.27 10.30
CA GLN A 372 1.35 30.67 10.26
C GLN A 372 0.57 31.53 11.25
N LYS A 373 -0.75 31.38 11.33
CA LYS A 373 -1.59 32.13 12.27
C LYS A 373 -1.20 31.86 13.74
N ILE A 374 -0.97 30.60 14.09
CA ILE A 374 -0.62 30.20 15.46
C ILE A 374 0.84 30.55 15.77
N GLY A 375 1.76 30.26 14.85
CA GLY A 375 3.18 30.58 15.01
C GLY A 375 3.45 32.09 15.10
N ALA A 376 2.77 32.90 14.28
CA ALA A 376 2.93 34.36 14.29
C ALA A 376 2.54 34.98 15.64
N LEU A 377 1.56 34.43 16.36
CA LEU A 377 1.19 34.90 17.70
C LEU A 377 2.37 34.77 18.68
N ILE A 378 3.03 33.61 18.68
CA ILE A 378 4.16 33.35 19.57
C ILE A 378 5.39 34.18 19.15
N GLU A 379 5.68 34.29 17.85
CA GLU A 379 6.81 35.11 17.39
C GLU A 379 6.62 36.59 17.72
N THR A 380 5.41 37.10 17.61
CA THR A 380 5.09 38.49 17.98
C THR A 380 5.36 38.72 19.46
N VAL A 381 4.90 37.81 20.33
CA VAL A 381 5.11 37.91 21.79
C VAL A 381 6.59 37.75 22.14
N CYS A 382 7.29 36.76 21.59
CA CYS A 382 8.71 36.52 21.87
C CYS A 382 9.64 37.64 21.37
N SER A 383 9.15 38.52 20.48
CA SER A 383 9.90 39.65 19.93
C SER A 383 9.66 40.97 20.68
N LYS A 384 8.73 41.02 21.65
CA LYS A 384 8.49 42.20 22.48
C LYS A 384 9.63 42.44 23.47
N ASN A 385 9.75 43.69 23.94
CA ASN A 385 10.67 44.05 25.02
C ASN A 385 10.30 43.36 26.34
N LEU A 386 11.29 43.06 27.17
CA LEU A 386 11.09 42.38 28.46
C LEU A 386 10.10 43.11 29.39
N ASN A 387 10.07 44.44 29.31
CA ASN A 387 9.14 45.30 30.06
C ASN A 387 7.66 45.05 29.75
N GLU A 388 7.33 44.53 28.56
CA GLU A 388 5.95 44.36 28.08
C GLU A 388 5.41 42.94 28.27
N LEU A 389 6.22 42.02 28.80
CA LEU A 389 5.89 40.59 28.86
C LEU A 389 5.15 40.18 30.15
N PHE A 390 4.93 41.09 31.09
CA PHE A 390 4.29 40.78 32.37
C PHE A 390 2.77 40.66 32.21
N ILE A 391 2.18 39.60 32.79
CA ILE A 391 0.73 39.39 32.84
C ILE A 391 0.22 39.60 34.26
N SER A 392 -0.94 40.25 34.39
CA SER A 392 -1.60 40.51 35.67
C SER A 392 -2.33 39.28 36.24
N ASP A 393 -3.06 38.48 35.44
CA ASP A 393 -3.97 37.45 36.01
C ASP A 393 -4.46 36.33 35.05
N GLN A 394 -3.81 36.05 33.91
CA GLN A 394 -4.28 34.98 33.00
C GLN A 394 -3.46 33.68 33.13
N ASN A 395 -4.14 32.58 33.49
CA ASN A 395 -3.66 31.18 33.41
C ASN A 395 -2.54 30.73 34.38
N ASN A 396 -2.41 31.32 35.57
CA ASN A 396 -1.34 31.00 36.55
C ASN A 396 0.10 31.26 36.07
N PHE A 397 0.28 31.83 34.87
CA PHE A 397 1.59 32.23 34.34
C PHE A 397 1.85 33.70 34.62
N LYS A 398 3.12 34.04 34.86
CA LYS A 398 3.56 35.42 35.12
C LYS A 398 3.97 36.14 33.84
N LEU A 399 4.42 35.40 32.82
CA LEU A 399 4.95 35.94 31.57
C LEU A 399 4.10 35.53 30.35
N GLU A 400 3.91 36.47 29.43
CA GLU A 400 3.13 36.33 28.20
C GLU A 400 3.58 35.20 27.27
N PRO A 401 4.88 34.94 27.05
CA PRO A 401 5.33 33.85 26.17
C PRO A 401 4.81 32.47 26.61
N PHE A 402 4.69 32.21 27.92
CA PHE A 402 4.21 30.93 28.43
C PHE A 402 2.69 30.79 28.26
N SER A 403 1.94 31.84 28.62
CA SER A 403 0.49 31.88 28.43
C SER A 403 0.09 31.78 26.94
N CYS A 404 0.80 32.50 26.07
CA CYS A 404 0.61 32.42 24.63
C CYS A 404 0.89 31.01 24.08
N THR A 405 1.96 30.37 24.57
CA THR A 405 2.33 29.00 24.18
C THR A 405 1.24 28.00 24.54
N ILE A 406 0.75 28.01 25.79
CA ILE A 406 -0.28 27.06 26.23
C ILE A 406 -1.62 27.31 25.51
N ASN A 407 -1.99 28.58 25.30
CA ASN A 407 -3.21 28.94 24.58
C ASN A 407 -3.13 28.51 23.11
N SER A 408 -1.97 28.66 22.48
CA SER A 408 -1.71 28.23 21.10
C SER A 408 -1.77 26.72 20.94
N ILE A 409 -1.21 25.97 21.91
CA ILE A 409 -1.33 24.50 21.94
C ILE A 409 -2.81 24.12 22.11
N THR A 410 -3.51 24.70 23.09
CA THR A 410 -4.93 24.39 23.35
C THR A 410 -5.80 24.70 22.14
N THR A 411 -5.58 25.83 21.47
CA THR A 411 -6.28 26.23 20.25
C THR A 411 -6.02 25.26 19.09
N SER A 412 -4.77 24.79 18.94
CA SER A 412 -4.38 23.80 17.91
C SER A 412 -5.17 22.49 18.03
N TRP A 413 -5.54 22.12 19.25
CA TRP A 413 -6.29 20.91 19.56
C TRP A 413 -7.76 21.17 19.86
N SER A 414 -8.30 22.35 19.58
CA SER A 414 -9.74 22.64 19.69
C SER A 414 -10.54 21.90 18.59
N GLU A 415 -11.84 21.68 18.80
CA GLU A 415 -12.69 21.00 17.81
C GLU A 415 -12.87 21.80 16.51
N ASP A 416 -12.80 23.13 16.59
CA ASP A 416 -12.96 24.05 15.44
C ASP A 416 -11.70 24.18 14.56
N VAL A 417 -10.56 23.68 15.03
CA VAL A 417 -9.26 23.81 14.33
C VAL A 417 -8.69 22.45 13.95
N TYR A 418 -8.81 21.48 14.85
CA TYR A 418 -8.20 20.17 14.68
C TYR A 418 -8.92 19.34 13.62
N LEU A 419 -8.13 18.67 12.77
CA LEU A 419 -8.60 17.66 11.82
C LEU A 419 -7.86 16.34 12.06
N PRO A 420 -8.56 15.19 12.21
CA PRO A 420 -7.94 13.90 12.46
C PRO A 420 -6.86 13.49 11.44
N GLN A 421 -7.08 13.83 10.16
CA GLN A 421 -6.15 13.53 9.06
C GLN A 421 -4.80 14.25 9.20
N LEU A 422 -4.73 15.31 10.01
CA LEU A 422 -3.55 16.16 10.22
C LEU A 422 -2.90 15.97 11.59
N PHE A 423 -3.23 14.88 12.30
CA PHE A 423 -2.73 14.61 13.65
C PHE A 423 -1.21 14.77 13.77
N ASN A 424 -0.44 14.16 12.88
CA ASN A 424 1.02 14.21 12.88
C ASN A 424 1.56 15.64 12.76
N ARG A 425 0.91 16.50 11.96
CA ARG A 425 1.33 17.88 11.74
C ARG A 425 1.01 18.78 12.94
N PHE A 426 -0.16 18.62 13.55
CA PHE A 426 -0.52 19.34 14.78
C PHE A 426 0.31 18.88 16.00
N PHE A 427 0.65 17.60 16.07
CA PHE A 427 1.59 17.07 17.06
C PHE A 427 2.98 17.69 16.89
N LYS A 428 3.50 17.71 15.66
CA LYS A 428 4.77 18.38 15.36
C LYS A 428 4.73 19.86 15.74
N LEU A 429 3.65 20.58 15.41
CA LEU A 429 3.47 21.98 15.80
C LEU A 429 3.55 22.15 17.31
N THR A 430 2.88 21.30 18.10
CA THR A 430 2.94 21.35 19.56
C THR A 430 4.39 21.30 20.08
N LEU A 431 5.20 20.38 19.56
CA LEU A 431 6.61 20.28 19.93
C LEU A 431 7.44 21.48 19.44
N GLN A 432 7.13 22.00 18.25
CA GLN A 432 7.79 23.20 17.72
C GLN A 432 7.48 24.45 18.55
N LEU A 433 6.27 24.61 19.07
CA LEU A 433 5.91 25.72 19.95
C LEU A 433 6.69 25.66 21.27
N ILE A 434 6.79 24.46 21.88
CA ILE A 434 7.60 24.26 23.09
C ILE A 434 9.09 24.52 22.80
N SER A 435 9.60 24.02 21.67
CA SER A 435 10.98 24.27 21.26
C SER A 435 11.26 25.75 21.02
N ARG A 436 10.32 26.49 20.44
CA ARG A 436 10.47 27.94 20.23
C ARG A 436 10.47 28.73 21.54
N LEU A 437 9.65 28.32 22.52
CA LEU A 437 9.69 28.89 23.86
C LEU A 437 11.05 28.62 24.52
N CYS A 438 11.57 27.41 24.38
CA CYS A 438 12.90 27.03 24.83
C CYS A 438 14.01 27.93 24.24
N THR A 439 13.97 28.22 22.93
CA THR A 439 14.96 29.12 22.32
C THR A 439 14.81 30.57 22.79
N TRP A 440 13.58 31.03 23.07
CA TRP A 440 13.36 32.34 23.68
C TRP A 440 13.96 32.41 25.09
N ILE A 441 13.81 31.36 25.90
CA ILE A 441 14.45 31.29 27.23
C ILE A 441 15.97 31.36 27.10
N ASP A 442 16.57 30.65 26.14
CA ASP A 442 18.02 30.72 25.90
C ASP A 442 18.47 32.14 25.53
N GLN A 443 17.73 32.84 24.67
CA GLN A 443 18.00 34.23 24.30
C GLN A 443 17.99 35.16 25.53
N VAL A 444 17.02 34.99 26.42
CA VAL A 444 16.97 35.75 27.70
C VAL A 444 18.15 35.39 28.59
N LEU A 445 18.52 34.11 28.66
CA LEU A 445 19.67 33.65 29.44
C LEU A 445 20.99 34.17 28.88
N GLU A 446 21.16 34.33 27.57
CA GLU A 446 22.40 34.83 26.95
C GLU A 446 22.53 36.35 26.97
N THR A 447 21.49 37.08 27.39
CA THR A 447 21.50 38.55 27.37
C THR A 447 22.41 39.11 28.48
N ASP A 448 23.52 39.77 28.08
CA ASP A 448 24.52 40.36 28.99
C ASP A 448 24.05 41.64 29.69
N LYS A 449 23.14 42.41 29.08
CA LYS A 449 22.56 43.63 29.65
C LYS A 449 21.07 43.44 29.87
N PHE A 450 20.70 43.11 31.10
CA PHE A 450 19.30 42.99 31.47
C PHE A 450 18.67 44.38 31.60
N GLU A 451 17.94 44.81 30.57
CA GLU A 451 17.24 46.09 30.52
C GLU A 451 15.76 45.87 30.87
N CYS A 452 15.44 45.94 32.17
CA CYS A 452 14.07 45.99 32.67
C CYS A 452 13.98 46.98 33.82
N ASP A 453 13.10 47.97 33.70
CA ASP A 453 13.07 49.13 34.60
C ASP A 453 12.49 48.78 35.99
N ASN A 454 11.64 47.75 36.04
CA ASN A 454 10.79 47.48 37.20
C ASN A 454 11.22 46.26 38.03
N VAL A 455 12.11 45.41 37.51
CA VAL A 455 12.39 44.08 38.08
C VAL A 455 13.88 43.77 37.99
N SER A 456 14.47 43.14 39.01
CA SER A 456 15.85 42.65 38.94
C SER A 456 15.98 41.43 38.00
N GLN A 457 17.15 41.22 37.42
CA GLN A 457 17.42 40.04 36.58
C GLN A 457 17.11 38.73 37.31
N SER A 458 17.53 38.60 38.57
CA SER A 458 17.20 37.47 39.44
C SER A 458 15.69 37.26 39.62
N THR A 459 14.93 38.33 39.86
CA THR A 459 13.47 38.23 40.00
C THR A 459 12.80 37.78 38.70
N TYR A 460 13.24 38.28 37.55
CA TYR A 460 12.72 37.88 36.25
C TYR A 460 13.04 36.41 35.92
N LEU A 461 14.26 35.97 36.20
CA LEU A 461 14.67 34.57 36.04
C LEU A 461 13.85 33.62 36.94
N ILE A 462 13.50 34.06 38.15
CA ILE A 462 12.61 33.30 39.05
C ILE A 462 11.17 33.24 38.51
N MET A 463 10.69 34.30 37.85
CA MET A 463 9.38 34.25 37.17
C MET A 463 9.39 33.20 36.05
N ILE A 464 10.44 33.18 35.23
CA ILE A 464 10.64 32.13 34.21
C ILE A 464 10.69 30.73 34.86
N TYR A 465 11.42 30.58 35.97
CA TYR A 465 11.49 29.31 36.71
C TYR A 465 10.10 28.81 37.10
N LEU A 466 9.28 29.67 37.71
CA LEU A 466 7.93 29.33 38.15
C LEU A 466 7.01 29.00 36.97
N ASP A 467 7.14 29.73 35.86
CA ASP A 467 6.35 29.48 34.66
C ASP A 467 6.75 28.18 33.95
N ILE A 468 8.05 27.83 33.91
CA ILE A 468 8.50 26.52 33.40
C ILE A 468 7.92 25.40 34.26
N VAL A 469 7.99 25.51 35.59
CA VAL A 469 7.42 24.50 36.51
C VAL A 469 5.91 24.36 36.31
N THR A 470 5.20 25.48 36.12
CA THR A 470 3.75 25.48 35.84
C THR A 470 3.43 24.85 34.49
N LEU A 471 4.19 25.18 33.44
CA LEU A 471 4.05 24.57 32.12
C LEU A 471 4.27 23.06 32.17
N MET A 472 5.29 22.59 32.90
CA MET A 472 5.56 21.16 33.08
C MET A 472 4.42 20.43 33.80
N LYS A 473 3.67 21.10 34.69
CA LYS A 473 2.48 20.54 35.35
C LYS A 473 1.28 20.41 34.39
N GLU A 474 1.20 21.23 33.34
CA GLU A 474 0.14 21.15 32.33
C GLU A 474 0.38 20.08 31.26
N PHE A 475 1.63 19.61 31.07
CA PHE A 475 1.98 18.60 30.06
C PHE A 475 1.15 17.31 30.10
N PRO A 476 0.85 16.71 31.29
CA PRO A 476 -0.01 15.52 31.36
C PRO A 476 -1.41 15.76 30.77
N LYS A 477 -2.01 16.93 31.01
CA LYS A 477 -3.34 17.28 30.47
C LYS A 477 -3.32 17.46 28.95
N ILE A 478 -2.26 18.10 28.43
CA ILE A 478 -2.03 18.24 26.98
C ILE A 478 -1.91 16.85 26.34
N LEU A 479 -1.08 15.98 26.93
CA LEU A 479 -0.88 14.62 26.45
C LEU A 479 -2.19 13.83 26.45
N GLU A 480 -2.98 13.92 27.51
CA GLU A 480 -4.28 13.24 27.58
C GLU A 480 -5.23 13.70 26.47
N THR A 481 -5.25 15.01 26.17
CA THR A 481 -6.05 15.59 25.08
C THR A 481 -5.61 15.05 23.72
N ILE A 482 -4.30 14.98 23.47
CA ILE A 482 -3.73 14.43 22.23
C ILE A 482 -4.06 12.95 22.07
N VAL A 483 -3.91 12.17 23.15
CA VAL A 483 -4.20 10.73 23.15
C VAL A 483 -5.69 10.45 22.89
N LYS A 484 -6.61 11.25 23.45
CA LYS A 484 -8.05 11.12 23.18
C LYS A 484 -8.41 11.38 21.71
N LYS A 485 -7.67 12.26 21.03
CA LYS A 485 -7.89 12.63 19.63
C LYS A 485 -7.17 11.71 18.63
N ALA A 486 -6.28 10.84 19.08
CA ALA A 486 -5.61 9.88 18.24
C ALA A 486 -6.58 8.75 17.79
N SER A 487 -6.43 8.26 16.55
CA SER A 487 -7.30 7.20 16.00
C SER A 487 -7.04 5.83 16.65
N LYS A 488 -7.99 4.89 16.54
CA LYS A 488 -8.01 3.63 17.32
C LYS A 488 -6.92 2.56 17.06
N PRO A 489 -5.84 2.78 16.28
CA PRO A 489 -4.59 2.01 16.44
C PRO A 489 -3.50 2.72 17.27
N PHE A 490 -3.71 3.95 17.77
CA PHE A 490 -2.64 4.75 18.42
C PHE A 490 -2.39 4.46 19.91
N VAL A 491 -3.22 3.67 20.58
CA VAL A 491 -3.02 3.35 22.02
C VAL A 491 -1.68 2.65 22.27
N ALA A 492 -1.23 1.82 21.32
CA ALA A 492 0.08 1.17 21.36
C ALA A 492 1.27 2.15 21.22
N GLN A 493 1.04 3.37 20.74
CA GLN A 493 2.06 4.41 20.52
C GLN A 493 2.05 5.51 21.57
N ARG A 494 1.22 5.38 22.63
CA ARG A 494 1.21 6.32 23.75
C ARG A 494 2.60 6.51 24.36
N GLN A 495 3.36 5.43 24.50
CA GLN A 495 4.74 5.46 24.98
C GLN A 495 5.65 6.32 24.08
N LEU A 496 5.45 6.30 22.76
CA LEU A 496 6.23 7.13 21.84
C LEU A 496 5.91 8.62 22.03
N LEU A 497 4.63 8.97 22.18
CA LEU A 497 4.21 10.35 22.46
C LEU A 497 4.76 10.83 23.80
N GLU A 498 4.69 9.98 24.83
CA GLU A 498 5.28 10.25 26.15
C GLU A 498 6.79 10.46 26.06
N ASN A 499 7.50 9.68 25.25
CA ASN A 499 8.94 9.85 25.03
C ASN A 499 9.28 11.20 24.40
N CYS A 500 8.54 11.65 23.37
CA CYS A 500 8.74 12.97 22.76
C CYS A 500 8.49 14.12 23.76
N PHE A 501 7.44 14.01 24.58
CA PHE A 501 7.20 14.99 25.64
C PHE A 501 8.25 14.94 26.75
N ASN A 502 8.77 13.75 27.08
CA ASN A 502 9.84 13.59 28.06
C ASN A 502 11.15 14.23 27.59
N GLU A 503 11.45 14.20 26.29
CA GLU A 503 12.58 14.93 25.72
C GLU A 503 12.40 16.45 25.85
N SER A 504 11.19 16.96 25.57
CA SER A 504 10.85 18.37 25.79
C SER A 504 10.97 18.76 27.28
N LYS A 505 10.52 17.89 28.19
CA LYS A 505 10.70 18.07 29.65
C LYS A 505 12.16 18.12 30.04
N LYS A 506 13.00 17.21 29.53
CA LYS A 506 14.45 17.21 29.79
C LYS A 506 15.08 18.53 29.33
N SER A 507 14.69 19.02 28.16
CA SER A 507 15.15 20.31 27.61
C SER A 507 14.80 21.50 28.52
N LEU A 508 13.59 21.50 29.10
CA LEU A 508 13.17 22.50 30.09
C LEU A 508 13.90 22.33 31.43
N CYS A 509 14.14 21.10 31.89
CA CYS A 509 14.92 20.83 33.11
C CYS A 509 16.35 21.37 33.01
N THR A 510 17.02 21.23 31.86
CA THR A 510 18.36 21.80 31.66
C THR A 510 18.36 23.32 31.85
N ARG A 511 17.33 24.01 31.33
CA ARG A 511 17.17 25.47 31.49
C ARG A 511 16.82 25.86 32.91
N LEU A 512 16.04 25.05 33.64
CA LEU A 512 15.84 25.26 35.08
C LEU A 512 17.17 25.27 35.82
N THR A 513 18.06 24.30 35.56
CA THR A 513 19.40 24.28 36.18
C THR A 513 20.26 25.48 35.78
N GLN A 514 20.19 25.95 34.53
CA GLN A 514 20.91 27.16 34.11
C GLN A 514 20.39 28.42 34.80
N ILE A 515 19.07 28.54 34.96
CA ILE A 515 18.43 29.61 35.72
C ILE A 515 18.88 29.55 37.19
N GLU A 516 18.89 28.35 37.80
CA GLU A 516 19.34 28.14 39.17
C GLU A 516 20.77 28.66 39.38
N LEU A 517 21.68 28.34 38.46
CA LEU A 517 23.06 28.80 38.48
C LEU A 517 23.19 30.32 38.32
N LYS A 518 22.48 30.93 37.38
CA LYS A 518 22.54 32.39 37.17
C LYS A 518 21.99 33.18 38.36
N VAL A 519 20.88 32.72 38.94
CA VAL A 519 20.31 33.35 40.14
C VAL A 519 21.27 33.23 41.32
N ALA A 520 21.91 32.06 41.49
CA ALA A 520 22.94 31.89 42.52
C ALA A 520 24.14 32.82 42.29
N GLN A 521 24.63 32.95 41.05
CA GLN A 521 25.73 33.87 40.71
C GLN A 521 25.40 35.33 41.01
N ASP A 522 24.19 35.80 40.68
CA ASP A 522 23.73 37.15 40.98
C ASP A 522 23.68 37.42 42.50
N LEU A 523 23.11 36.48 43.27
CA LEU A 523 23.05 36.60 44.73
C LEU A 523 24.45 36.57 45.38
N ILE A 524 25.36 35.73 44.87
CA ILE A 524 26.76 35.69 45.33
C ILE A 524 27.46 37.00 44.97
N ALA A 525 27.29 37.52 43.75
CA ALA A 525 27.92 38.77 43.31
C ALA A 525 27.48 39.98 44.17
N ASN A 526 26.22 39.98 44.62
CA ASN A 526 25.69 41.01 45.52
C ASN A 526 26.21 40.86 46.96
N SER A 527 26.53 39.64 47.41
CA SER A 527 26.91 39.33 48.80
C SER A 527 28.43 39.30 49.04
N ALA A 528 29.20 38.77 48.09
CA ALA A 528 30.65 38.54 48.19
C ALA A 528 31.51 39.80 48.43
N PRO A 529 31.21 40.99 47.85
CA PRO A 529 32.04 42.18 48.06
C PRO A 529 32.16 42.59 49.53
N TYR A 530 31.11 42.37 50.33
CA TYR A 530 31.11 42.68 51.76
C TYR A 530 32.05 41.76 52.55
N LEU A 531 32.29 40.51 52.11
CA LEU A 531 33.25 39.60 52.75
C LEU A 531 34.69 40.13 52.70
N LYS A 532 35.03 41.01 51.76
CA LYS A 532 36.38 41.61 51.71
C LYS A 532 36.65 42.57 52.88
N GLN A 533 35.61 43.08 53.55
CA GLN A 533 35.73 43.98 54.70
C GLN A 533 36.29 43.27 55.95
N VAL A 534 36.37 41.94 55.93
CA VAL A 534 37.08 41.14 56.94
C VAL A 534 38.54 41.60 57.08
N ASN A 535 39.15 42.05 55.98
CA ASN A 535 40.53 42.57 55.98
C ASN A 535 40.71 43.88 56.76
N ASP A 536 39.62 44.58 57.08
CA ASP A 536 39.66 45.81 57.88
C ASP A 536 39.68 45.52 59.39
N ILE A 537 39.33 44.32 59.82
CA ILE A 537 39.26 43.93 61.25
C ILE A 537 40.59 44.21 61.99
N PRO A 538 41.78 43.89 61.44
CA PRO A 538 43.03 44.23 62.10
C PRO A 538 43.21 45.73 62.35
N ARG A 539 42.72 46.59 61.45
CA ARG A 539 42.79 48.06 61.61
C ARG A 539 41.84 48.55 62.69
N LEU A 540 40.72 47.85 62.91
CA LEU A 540 39.72 48.24 63.90
C LEU A 540 40.22 48.08 65.33
N TYR A 541 41.09 47.10 65.61
CA TYR A 541 41.56 46.77 66.95
C TYR A 541 43.01 47.19 67.24
N ARG A 542 43.89 47.26 66.24
CA ARG A 542 45.29 47.65 66.47
C ARG A 542 45.41 49.11 66.89
N LYS A 543 46.00 49.34 68.06
CA LYS A 543 46.23 50.69 68.62
C LYS A 543 44.93 51.48 68.80
N THR A 544 43.81 50.79 69.00
CA THR A 544 42.53 51.40 69.36
C THR A 544 42.14 50.93 70.77
N ASN A 545 41.63 51.83 71.62
CA ASN A 545 41.16 51.45 72.95
C ASN A 545 39.76 50.79 72.90
N ARG A 546 39.45 50.02 71.85
CA ARG A 546 38.15 49.37 71.70
C ARG A 546 37.97 48.24 72.72
N GLU A 547 36.72 48.12 73.20
CA GLU A 547 36.28 47.09 74.13
C GLU A 547 36.36 45.68 73.52
N ILE A 548 36.21 44.67 74.36
CA ILE A 548 36.29 43.26 73.95
C ILE A 548 35.10 42.95 73.01
N PRO A 549 35.35 42.31 71.84
CA PRO A 549 34.29 41.92 70.90
C PRO A 549 33.17 41.10 71.56
N THR A 550 31.92 41.56 71.44
CA THR A 550 30.71 40.83 71.88
C THR A 550 29.60 40.81 70.84
N LYS A 551 29.71 41.62 69.79
CA LYS A 551 28.74 41.73 68.70
C LYS A 551 29.41 41.46 67.36
N ASN A 552 28.64 40.95 66.41
CA ASN A 552 29.10 40.73 65.05
C ASN A 552 29.36 42.05 64.32
N CYS A 553 30.24 42.01 63.32
CA CYS A 553 30.49 43.15 62.45
C CYS A 553 29.36 43.36 61.44
N ALA A 554 29.08 44.62 61.09
CA ALA A 554 28.03 45.00 60.15
C ALA A 554 28.18 44.39 58.74
N TYR A 555 29.41 44.04 58.33
CA TYR A 555 29.62 43.39 57.05
C TYR A 555 28.96 42.00 57.00
N VAL A 556 28.84 41.28 58.12
CA VAL A 556 28.20 39.96 58.19
C VAL A 556 26.68 40.07 57.98
N ASP A 557 26.07 41.15 58.46
CA ASP A 557 24.65 41.42 58.19
C ASP A 557 24.42 41.81 56.73
N HIS A 558 25.32 42.62 56.15
CA HIS A 558 25.24 43.01 54.75
C HIS A 558 25.47 41.83 53.78
N THR A 559 26.34 40.87 54.11
CA THR A 559 26.54 39.65 53.30
C THR A 559 25.30 38.74 53.32
N LEU A 560 24.56 38.72 54.42
CA LEU A 560 23.37 37.87 54.59
C LEU A 560 22.08 38.54 54.11
N ALA A 561 22.07 39.85 53.89
CA ALA A 561 20.86 40.59 53.53
C ALA A 561 20.18 40.06 52.25
N ALA A 562 20.96 39.81 51.18
CA ALA A 562 20.42 39.34 49.90
C ALA A 562 19.84 37.92 49.98
N THR A 563 20.46 37.04 50.77
CA THR A 563 19.97 35.66 50.98
C THR A 563 18.73 35.63 51.88
N LYS A 564 18.67 36.51 52.89
CA LYS A 564 17.47 36.72 53.73
C LYS A 564 16.27 37.19 52.89
N GLU A 565 16.45 38.25 52.10
CA GLU A 565 15.39 38.78 51.25
C GLU A 565 14.89 37.74 50.24
N PHE A 566 15.82 36.99 49.62
CA PHE A 566 15.47 35.89 48.72
C PHE A 566 14.67 34.79 49.42
N HIS A 567 15.08 34.37 50.61
CA HIS A 567 14.35 33.39 51.40
C HIS A 567 12.94 33.87 51.75
N GLU A 568 12.79 35.07 52.30
CA GLU A 568 11.48 35.61 52.69
C GLU A 568 10.52 35.74 51.50
N LYS A 569 11.04 36.21 50.36
CA LYS A 569 10.22 36.48 49.17
C LYS A 569 9.79 35.22 48.44
N TYR A 570 10.64 34.19 48.36
CA TYR A 570 10.41 33.04 47.47
C TYR A 570 10.15 31.70 48.17
N ASN A 571 10.33 31.61 49.48
CA ASN A 571 10.08 30.37 50.24
C ASN A 571 8.64 29.85 50.05
N LYS A 572 7.64 30.75 50.00
CA LYS A 572 6.24 30.37 49.76
C LYS A 572 5.94 29.97 48.31
N SER A 573 6.64 30.54 47.32
CA SER A 573 6.32 30.35 45.90
C SER A 573 7.07 29.18 45.25
N ILE A 574 8.35 29.00 45.59
CA ILE A 574 9.20 27.94 45.03
C ILE A 574 9.13 26.66 45.90
N GLY A 575 8.90 26.83 47.19
CA GLY A 575 8.86 25.75 48.18
C GLY A 575 10.16 25.63 48.98
N MET A 576 10.00 25.30 50.26
CA MET A 576 11.09 25.29 51.26
C MET A 576 12.29 24.44 50.84
N GLU A 577 12.05 23.20 50.41
CA GLU A 577 13.13 22.26 50.04
C GLU A 577 14.00 22.78 48.89
N LYS A 578 13.36 23.39 47.88
CA LYS A 578 14.08 23.93 46.72
C LYS A 578 14.83 25.20 47.06
N VAL A 579 14.23 26.11 47.82
CA VAL A 579 14.93 27.32 48.31
C VAL A 579 16.12 26.95 49.19
N SER A 580 16.00 25.94 50.04
CA SER A 580 17.14 25.43 50.82
C SER A 580 18.25 24.89 49.91
N GLN A 581 17.94 24.21 48.80
CA GLN A 581 18.96 23.77 47.83
C GLN A 581 19.69 24.95 47.17
N PHE A 582 18.96 26.00 46.78
CA PHE A 582 19.57 27.25 46.28
C PHE A 582 20.53 27.85 47.31
N LEU A 583 20.07 28.00 48.55
CA LEU A 583 20.85 28.60 49.62
C LEU A 583 22.08 27.76 50.00
N ILE A 584 21.99 26.42 50.00
CA ILE A 584 23.14 25.54 50.26
C ILE A 584 24.27 25.79 49.25
N ASN A 585 23.93 25.90 47.96
CA ASN A 585 24.92 26.15 46.91
C ASN A 585 25.55 27.54 47.08
N ILE A 586 24.74 28.56 47.37
CA ILE A 586 25.20 29.94 47.60
C ILE A 586 26.10 30.02 48.84
N PHE A 587 25.67 29.47 49.97
CA PHE A 587 26.43 29.48 51.21
C PHE A 587 27.70 28.64 51.11
N THR A 588 27.72 27.57 50.32
CA THR A 588 28.94 26.79 50.06
C THR A 588 30.02 27.65 49.41
N GLU A 589 29.67 28.41 48.38
CA GLU A 589 30.62 29.30 47.69
C GLU A 589 31.01 30.50 48.56
N LEU A 590 30.05 31.16 49.22
CA LEU A 590 30.32 32.28 50.12
C LEU A 590 31.18 31.87 51.32
N THR A 591 30.96 30.67 51.87
CA THR A 591 31.75 30.14 52.99
C THR A 591 33.17 29.80 52.56
N ASP A 592 33.38 29.32 51.33
CA ASP A 592 34.73 29.12 50.79
C ASP A 592 35.48 30.45 50.68
N GLN A 593 34.85 31.47 50.07
CA GLN A 593 35.43 32.81 49.98
C GLN A 593 35.72 33.42 51.36
N TYR A 594 34.79 33.23 52.31
CA TYR A 594 34.97 33.72 53.68
C TYR A 594 36.10 33.00 54.40
N TYR A 595 36.22 31.68 54.22
CA TYR A 595 37.33 30.88 54.75
C TYR A 595 38.69 31.37 54.24
N ASN A 596 38.80 31.63 52.94
CA ASN A 596 40.04 32.15 52.35
C ASN A 596 40.37 33.55 52.89
N ALA A 597 39.39 34.45 52.97
CA ALA A 597 39.58 35.79 53.53
C ALA A 597 40.02 35.75 55.01
N ILE A 598 39.40 34.91 55.83
CA ILE A 598 39.79 34.72 57.23
C ILE A 598 41.22 34.15 57.33
N THR A 599 41.56 33.18 56.47
CA THR A 599 42.91 32.59 56.43
C THR A 599 43.96 33.64 56.11
N GLU A 600 43.71 34.53 55.14
CA GLU A 600 44.60 35.65 54.82
C GLU A 600 44.78 36.59 56.02
N VAL A 601 43.69 36.96 56.70
CA VAL A 601 43.76 37.82 57.89
C VAL A 601 44.54 37.15 59.02
N LEU A 602 44.20 35.92 59.39
CA LEU A 602 44.86 35.20 60.49
C LEU A 602 46.35 34.94 60.20
N THR A 603 46.70 34.58 58.97
CA THR A 603 48.12 34.44 58.58
C THR A 603 48.87 35.76 58.62
N SER A 604 48.23 36.87 58.25
CA SER A 604 48.82 38.21 58.38
C SER A 604 49.04 38.60 59.85
N VAL A 605 48.06 38.31 60.73
CA VAL A 605 48.13 38.56 62.16
C VAL A 605 49.25 37.74 62.80
N GLN A 606 49.32 36.44 62.49
CA GLN A 606 50.38 35.56 62.99
C GLN A 606 51.77 36.03 62.55
N LYS A 607 51.96 36.42 61.27
CA LYS A 607 53.24 36.96 60.79
C LYS A 607 53.65 38.23 61.54
N THR A 608 52.69 39.14 61.77
CA THR A 608 52.96 40.36 62.54
C THR A 608 53.29 40.07 64.00
N GLU A 609 52.58 39.13 64.62
CA GLU A 609 52.80 38.71 65.99
C GLU A 609 54.19 38.07 66.16
N GLU A 610 54.59 37.15 65.28
CA GLU A 610 55.91 36.54 65.27
C GLU A 610 57.02 37.59 65.06
N SER A 611 56.79 38.60 64.22
CA SER A 611 57.74 39.68 63.99
C SER A 611 57.94 40.55 65.25
N LEU A 612 56.85 40.84 65.97
CA LEU A 612 56.86 41.58 67.23
C LEU A 612 57.53 40.77 68.35
N ARG A 613 57.26 39.46 68.42
CA ARG A 613 57.90 38.55 69.38
C ARG A 613 59.41 38.47 69.15
N ARG A 614 59.85 38.38 67.88
CA ARG A 614 61.28 38.43 67.52
C ARG A 614 61.93 39.76 67.90
N LEU A 615 61.26 40.89 67.65
CA LEU A 615 61.74 42.22 68.04
C LEU A 615 61.86 42.39 69.56
N LYS A 616 60.89 41.87 70.33
CA LYS A 616 60.92 41.87 71.79
C LYS A 616 62.09 41.03 72.32
N ASN A 617 62.28 39.82 71.80
CA ASN A 617 63.38 38.93 72.19
C ASN A 617 64.77 39.50 71.85
N LEU A 618 64.90 40.25 70.74
CA LEU A 618 66.13 40.96 70.37
C LEU A 618 66.44 42.11 71.34
N ARG A 619 65.41 42.84 71.79
CA ARG A 619 65.54 43.96 72.73
C ARG A 619 65.85 43.48 74.16
N GLU A 620 65.35 42.31 74.56
CA GLU A 620 65.68 41.68 75.86
C GLU A 620 67.13 41.16 75.93
N LYS A 621 67.76 40.81 74.80
CA LYS A 621 69.17 40.38 74.74
C LYS A 621 70.20 41.52 74.73
N GLY A 622 69.77 42.78 74.62
CA GLY A 622 70.62 43.96 74.40
C GLY A 622 70.52 45.07 75.45
N GLY A 623 70.65 44.75 76.75
CA GLY A 623 70.95 45.74 77.80
C GLY A 623 69.80 46.17 78.71
N SER A 624 70.01 45.94 80.03
CA SER A 624 69.42 46.54 81.23
C SER A 624 67.94 47.00 81.23
N GLY A 625 67.09 46.18 81.86
CA GLY A 625 66.18 46.60 82.94
C GLY A 625 65.02 47.55 82.63
N THR A 626 63.81 46.99 82.52
CA THR A 626 62.68 47.28 83.43
C THR A 626 61.60 46.22 83.19
N ALA A 627 61.29 45.43 84.21
CA ALA A 627 60.15 44.51 84.19
C ALA A 627 58.86 45.33 84.13
N ALA A 628 58.29 45.48 82.94
CA ALA A 628 56.95 46.00 82.77
C ALA A 628 55.96 44.95 83.28
N ALA A 629 55.11 45.39 84.20
CA ALA A 629 54.03 44.63 84.80
C ALA A 629 53.23 43.81 83.76
N THR A 630 52.90 42.59 84.14
CA THR A 630 51.93 41.70 83.50
C THR A 630 50.65 42.48 83.22
N ARG A 631 50.44 42.93 81.97
CA ARG A 631 49.11 43.34 81.52
C ARG A 631 48.28 42.07 81.42
N GLN A 632 47.50 41.79 82.47
CA GLN A 632 46.38 40.85 82.53
C GLN A 632 45.22 41.32 81.62
N GLY A 633 45.52 41.67 80.38
CA GLY A 633 44.56 42.21 79.42
C GLY A 633 44.78 41.61 78.06
N MET A 634 43.70 41.08 77.47
CA MET A 634 43.58 40.57 76.11
C MET A 634 44.35 41.45 75.10
N SER A 635 45.27 40.86 74.33
CA SER A 635 46.03 41.57 73.30
C SER A 635 45.12 42.09 72.18
N ASP A 636 45.56 43.13 71.45
CA ASP A 636 44.85 43.60 70.25
C ASP A 636 44.69 42.46 69.22
N ASP A 637 45.69 41.59 69.08
CA ASP A 637 45.64 40.42 68.20
C ASP A 637 44.69 39.32 68.73
N ASP A 638 44.52 39.19 70.04
CA ASP A 638 43.53 38.29 70.64
C ASP A 638 42.10 38.80 70.45
N LYS A 639 41.90 40.12 70.53
CA LYS A 639 40.61 40.76 70.19
C LYS A 639 40.28 40.57 68.71
N ILE A 640 41.26 40.58 67.81
CA ILE A 640 41.04 40.28 66.39
C ILE A 640 40.57 38.84 66.19
N ARG A 641 41.24 37.87 66.82
CA ARG A 641 40.85 36.44 66.74
C ARG A 641 39.47 36.19 67.35
N LEU A 642 39.16 36.85 68.48
CA LEU A 642 37.85 36.77 69.11
C LEU A 642 36.74 37.40 68.26
N GLN A 643 36.97 38.54 67.61
CA GLN A 643 35.99 39.14 66.71
C GLN A 643 35.66 38.20 65.54
N LEU A 644 36.69 37.61 64.93
CA LEU A 644 36.50 36.63 63.85
C LEU A 644 35.66 35.43 64.33
N GLN A 645 35.85 34.99 65.59
CA GLN A 645 35.05 33.91 66.17
C GLN A 645 33.58 34.31 66.34
N VAL A 646 33.32 35.51 66.87
CA VAL A 646 31.97 36.06 67.03
C VAL A 646 31.27 36.18 65.67
N ASP A 647 31.97 36.66 64.65
CA ASP A 647 31.45 36.84 63.29
C ASP A 647 31.11 35.49 62.63
N VAL A 648 31.98 34.48 62.76
CA VAL A 648 31.75 33.12 62.22
C VAL A 648 30.63 32.38 62.95
N ILE A 649 30.51 32.54 64.27
CA ILE A 649 29.40 31.95 65.03
C ILE A 649 28.07 32.56 64.60
N TYR A 650 28.00 33.89 64.45
CA TYR A 650 26.81 34.57 63.98
C TYR A 650 26.43 34.13 62.55
N TRP A 651 27.39 34.11 61.62
CA TRP A 651 27.20 33.57 60.26
C TRP A 651 26.62 32.15 60.27
N THR A 652 27.16 31.28 61.13
CA THR A 652 26.70 29.89 61.25
C THR A 652 25.28 29.79 61.79
N ASN A 653 24.98 30.55 62.85
CA ASN A 653 23.64 30.56 63.45
C ASN A 653 22.60 31.05 62.44
N GLU A 654 22.91 32.08 61.66
CA GLU A 654 22.03 32.59 60.63
C GLU A 654 21.81 31.56 59.50
N ILE A 655 22.82 30.80 59.09
CA ILE A 655 22.64 29.68 58.15
C ILE A 655 21.65 28.64 58.70
N GLU A 656 21.74 28.33 59.99
CA GLU A 656 20.82 27.38 60.65
C GLU A 656 19.38 27.90 60.71
N THR A 657 19.16 29.22 60.77
CA THR A 657 17.81 29.80 60.73
C THR A 657 17.07 29.53 59.42
N PHE A 658 17.79 29.28 58.32
CA PHE A 658 17.21 28.87 57.03
C PHE A 658 16.89 27.36 56.95
N GLY A 659 17.04 26.62 58.06
CA GLY A 659 16.82 25.17 58.11
C GLY A 659 17.93 24.35 57.46
N ILE A 660 19.13 24.93 57.32
CA ILE A 660 20.30 24.28 56.71
C ILE A 660 21.23 23.78 57.81
N THR A 661 21.57 22.49 57.76
CA THR A 661 22.50 21.89 58.74
C THR A 661 23.95 22.26 58.40
N LYS A 662 24.79 22.47 59.42
CA LYS A 662 26.22 22.82 59.26
C LYS A 662 27.00 21.88 58.34
N SER A 663 26.61 20.61 58.25
CA SER A 663 27.25 19.59 57.40
C SER A 663 26.89 19.69 55.91
N GLN A 664 25.83 20.42 55.56
CA GLN A 664 25.37 20.58 54.18
C GLN A 664 26.15 21.69 53.44
N VAL A 665 26.79 22.60 54.18
CA VAL A 665 27.58 23.70 53.62
C VAL A 665 29.07 23.32 53.66
N LYS A 666 29.72 23.28 52.49
CA LYS A 666 31.13 22.93 52.38
C LYS A 666 32.00 23.95 53.12
N LYS A 667 33.10 23.51 53.74
CA LYS A 667 34.06 24.32 54.53
C LYS A 667 33.49 25.03 55.77
N LEU A 668 32.20 24.97 56.06
CA LEU A 668 31.62 25.63 57.24
C LEU A 668 32.12 25.02 58.55
N VAL A 669 32.15 23.69 58.65
CA VAL A 669 32.68 22.98 59.84
C VAL A 669 34.18 23.21 60.01
N GLU A 670 34.93 23.27 58.90
CA GLU A 670 36.36 23.57 58.91
C GLU A 670 36.61 25.02 59.35
N LEU A 671 35.80 25.96 58.87
CA LEU A 671 35.88 27.37 59.26
C LEU A 671 35.65 27.56 60.76
N ILE A 672 34.62 26.92 61.32
CA ILE A 672 34.32 26.98 62.76
C ILE A 672 35.52 26.47 63.57
N LYS A 673 36.05 25.28 63.21
CA LYS A 673 37.23 24.71 63.88
C LYS A 673 38.45 25.60 63.76
N PHE A 674 38.69 26.15 62.56
CA PHE A 674 39.86 26.98 62.29
C PHE A 674 39.91 28.23 63.16
N VAL A 675 38.77 28.90 63.36
CA VAL A 675 38.70 30.10 64.20
C VAL A 675 38.69 29.75 65.70
N GLU A 676 38.09 28.62 66.09
CA GLU A 676 38.22 28.11 67.46
C GLU A 676 39.67 27.77 67.82
N ASP A 677 40.40 27.10 66.94
CA ASP A 677 41.80 26.75 67.18
C ASP A 677 42.67 28.01 67.22
N ALA A 678 42.41 28.99 66.36
CA ALA A 678 43.11 30.26 66.36
C ALA A 678 42.97 31.02 67.70
N THR A 679 41.82 30.94 68.37
CA THR A 679 41.57 31.58 69.68
C THR A 679 42.13 30.78 70.85
N LYS A 680 42.25 29.45 70.74
CA LYS A 680 42.81 28.56 71.79
C LYS A 680 44.33 28.63 71.92
N ILE A 681 45.07 28.97 70.84
CA ILE A 681 46.54 28.98 70.81
C ILE A 681 47.18 29.87 71.90
N HIS A 682 46.50 30.91 72.40
CA HIS A 682 47.02 31.77 73.47
C HIS A 682 46.68 31.35 74.91
N VAL A 683 45.76 30.42 75.11
CA VAL A 683 45.44 29.92 76.47
C VAL A 683 46.47 28.88 76.93
N ALA A 684 47.23 28.29 76.01
CA ALA A 684 48.20 27.23 76.30
C ALA A 684 49.62 27.74 76.60
N ASP A 685 49.97 28.97 76.23
CA ASP A 685 51.31 29.55 76.44
C ASP A 685 51.53 30.13 77.86
N ASP A 686 50.53 30.01 78.75
CA ASP A 686 50.52 30.55 80.13
C ASP A 686 50.58 29.46 81.23
N LYS A 687 51.21 28.30 80.96
CA LYS A 687 51.54 27.30 82.00
C LYS A 687 53.01 26.93 82.07
#